data_AF-A0A957FIT9-F1
#
_entry.id   AF-A0A957FIT9-F1
#
_cell.length_a   1.000
_cell.length_b   1.000
_cell.length_c   1.000
_cell.angle_alpha   90.00
_cell.angle_beta   90.00
_cell.angle_gamma   90.00
#
_symmetry.space_group_name_H-M   'P 1'
#
loop_
_entity.id
_entity.type
_entity.pdbx_description
1 polymer ?
#
loop_
_entity_poly.entity_id
_entity_poly.type
_entity_poly.pdbx_seq_one_letter_code
_entity_poly.pdbx_strand_id
1 'polypeptide(L)'
;NIPVLNNHREGIAIGVLAGLINAARLVGKELNQMRIVINGAGTAGLGTASLLHQYGLDQVIVCDQEGAIYKYRPLKMNWAKWEIAQNSNPKNEQGDLVEMLQGADVYIGFAHSDKLTPEVIKSMAENPILFAFASPLEITPQKARAAGAAVVATSHSAYPNQMDVTAVLPGIFRGLLDARSSHFPLNAQIAAAEAIAATISDEELNADYIYPKVLDYSVAPQVAAAVAAAVVAAGCSRKADTNPEAIAERTRRYVYEGHFPVPPKSNKEMSVSEESLEQHERFQGLLEIYSKIPVKDEHILRQFYLMPRAMEPAKLIQNDPAEVFNLTPRSNLVGVVSDGTAVLGLGNIGGRAALPVMEGKAILFHTFAGVEAFPICVNTQDADEIVEIVKRLEPTFGGINLEDISAPRCFYIEKRLREETDIPIFHDDQHGTAVVVLAGIMNACRLTGKQISDLSVVVNGAGASAIAVTKLLMARGLKDVILLDSKGTVYKGRKGLNWIKEEMAEITNKEKIKGDLATAVKGRDVFIGLSVAGALKPEMVKSMAEKPFIFALANPTPEIMPHLALEAGAGIVATGRSDLPNQVNNSLAFPGIFRGALDARVRNITDEMKIAAAEAIAGLVDDKDLRPEWIIPKGTDFSVAPAVAEAVTRKAVETGMARVPVDPAAVAERVRRFVYEERD
;
A
#
# COMPACT_ATOMS: atom_id res chain seq x y z
N ASN A 1 9.44 -10.29 -11.69
CA ASN A 1 9.68 -11.61 -11.06
C ASN A 1 9.32 -11.54 -9.59
N ILE A 2 8.03 -11.66 -9.32
CA ILE A 2 7.45 -11.85 -7.98
C ILE A 2 6.58 -13.11 -8.06
N PRO A 3 6.43 -13.88 -6.98
CA PRO A 3 5.48 -14.99 -6.97
C PRO A 3 4.07 -14.45 -7.17
N VAL A 4 3.33 -15.08 -8.08
CA VAL A 4 1.92 -14.78 -8.33
C VAL A 4 1.14 -16.06 -8.06
N LEU A 5 0.09 -15.94 -7.28
CA LEU A 5 -0.83 -17.01 -6.92
C LEU A 5 -2.25 -16.50 -7.15
N ASN A 6 -3.07 -17.27 -7.86
CA ASN A 6 -4.49 -17.03 -7.99
C ASN A 6 -5.23 -17.97 -7.04
N ASN A 7 -5.89 -17.41 -6.02
CA ASN A 7 -6.60 -18.19 -5.01
C ASN A 7 -7.64 -19.12 -5.64
N HIS A 8 -8.33 -18.66 -6.69
CA HIS A 8 -9.35 -19.44 -7.39
C HIS A 8 -8.78 -20.48 -8.35
N ARG A 9 -7.46 -20.52 -8.59
CA ARG A 9 -6.79 -21.51 -9.44
C ARG A 9 -5.86 -22.40 -8.61
N GLU A 10 -4.68 -21.90 -8.25
CA GLU A 10 -3.67 -22.67 -7.53
C GLU A 10 -4.12 -22.93 -6.09
N GLY A 11 -4.67 -21.93 -5.40
CA GLY A 11 -5.07 -22.07 -3.99
C GLY A 11 -6.13 -23.17 -3.79
N ILE A 12 -7.20 -23.15 -4.58
CA ILE A 12 -8.23 -24.20 -4.56
C ILE A 12 -7.64 -25.55 -4.97
N ALA A 13 -6.86 -25.61 -6.06
CA ALA A 13 -6.30 -26.88 -6.55
C ALA A 13 -5.43 -27.57 -5.49
N ILE A 14 -4.58 -26.81 -4.79
CA ILE A 14 -3.72 -27.30 -3.70
C ILE A 14 -4.59 -27.86 -2.56
N GLY A 15 -5.63 -27.13 -2.16
CA GLY A 15 -6.57 -27.59 -1.14
C GLY A 15 -7.28 -28.89 -1.54
N VAL A 16 -7.74 -28.97 -2.78
CA VAL A 16 -8.39 -30.18 -3.32
C VAL A 16 -7.46 -31.38 -3.33
N LEU A 17 -6.23 -31.23 -3.83
CA LEU A 17 -5.24 -32.31 -3.82
C LEU A 17 -4.95 -32.78 -2.39
N ALA A 18 -4.76 -31.86 -1.44
CA ALA A 18 -4.53 -32.20 -0.04
C ALA A 18 -5.69 -33.00 0.58
N GLY A 19 -6.93 -32.53 0.41
CA GLY A 19 -8.12 -33.26 0.89
C GLY A 19 -8.27 -34.61 0.19
N LEU A 20 -7.96 -34.68 -1.11
CA LEU A 20 -8.06 -35.91 -1.88
C LEU A 20 -7.04 -36.96 -1.43
N ILE A 21 -5.79 -36.57 -1.12
CA ILE A 21 -4.78 -37.46 -0.54
C ILE A 21 -5.31 -38.11 0.74
N ASN A 22 -5.90 -37.32 1.64
CA ASN A 22 -6.44 -37.82 2.90
C ASN A 22 -7.69 -38.68 2.71
N ALA A 23 -8.61 -38.25 1.86
CA ALA A 23 -9.80 -39.02 1.53
C ALA A 23 -9.44 -40.38 0.90
N ALA A 24 -8.45 -40.42 0.00
CA ALA A 24 -7.93 -41.63 -0.62
C ALA A 24 -7.34 -42.62 0.38
N ARG A 25 -6.48 -42.11 1.29
CA ARG A 25 -5.94 -42.90 2.41
C ARG A 25 -7.05 -43.52 3.25
N LEU A 26 -8.06 -42.72 3.60
CA LEU A 26 -9.18 -43.17 4.43
C LEU A 26 -10.03 -44.26 3.77
N VAL A 27 -10.30 -44.17 2.47
CA VAL A 27 -11.09 -45.18 1.74
C VAL A 27 -10.24 -46.36 1.24
N GLY A 28 -8.92 -46.34 1.45
CA GLY A 28 -8.00 -47.41 1.05
C GLY A 28 -7.86 -47.56 -0.47
N LYS A 29 -7.95 -46.46 -1.23
CA LYS A 29 -7.81 -46.46 -2.70
C LYS A 29 -6.54 -45.74 -3.14
N GLU A 30 -5.86 -46.28 -4.14
CA GLU A 30 -4.69 -45.65 -4.77
C GLU A 30 -5.11 -44.47 -5.66
N LEU A 31 -4.54 -43.28 -5.43
CA LEU A 31 -4.91 -42.05 -6.14
C LEU A 31 -4.80 -42.16 -7.67
N ASN A 32 -3.77 -42.83 -8.16
CA ASN A 32 -3.50 -42.97 -9.60
C ASN A 32 -4.49 -43.92 -10.32
N GLN A 33 -5.28 -44.70 -9.56
CA GLN A 33 -6.31 -45.59 -10.10
C GLN A 33 -7.71 -44.96 -10.07
N MET A 34 -7.89 -43.85 -9.37
CA MET A 34 -9.20 -43.23 -9.20
C MET A 34 -9.69 -42.55 -10.47
N ARG A 35 -10.96 -42.76 -10.78
CA ARG A 35 -11.67 -41.99 -11.80
C ARG A 35 -12.32 -40.76 -11.18
N ILE A 36 -11.84 -39.58 -11.58
CA ILE A 36 -12.24 -38.29 -11.01
C ILE A 36 -13.08 -37.51 -12.02
N VAL A 37 -14.24 -37.04 -11.56
CA VAL A 37 -15.13 -36.20 -12.36
C VAL A 37 -15.25 -34.83 -11.69
N ILE A 38 -14.85 -33.79 -12.43
CA ILE A 38 -14.93 -32.40 -12.00
C ILE A 38 -16.09 -31.72 -12.71
N ASN A 39 -17.09 -31.24 -11.96
CA ASN A 39 -18.17 -30.43 -12.49
C ASN A 39 -17.85 -28.94 -12.36
N GLY A 40 -17.66 -28.27 -13.49
CA GLY A 40 -17.42 -26.83 -13.58
C GLY A 40 -16.07 -26.47 -14.20
N ALA A 41 -16.08 -26.14 -15.50
CA ALA A 41 -14.88 -25.75 -16.26
C ALA A 41 -14.49 -24.26 -16.11
N GLY A 42 -14.65 -23.70 -14.92
CA GLY A 42 -14.14 -22.37 -14.55
C GLY A 42 -12.69 -22.42 -14.07
N THR A 43 -12.19 -21.31 -13.52
CA THR A 43 -10.82 -21.20 -13.00
C THR A 43 -10.44 -22.31 -12.01
N ALA A 44 -11.34 -22.62 -11.07
CA ALA A 44 -11.14 -23.64 -10.04
C ALA A 44 -11.07 -25.06 -10.62
N GLY A 45 -12.03 -25.43 -11.47
CA GLY A 45 -12.07 -26.78 -12.05
C GLY A 45 -10.93 -27.05 -13.02
N LEU A 46 -10.59 -26.08 -13.89
CA LEU A 46 -9.46 -26.22 -14.80
C LEU A 46 -8.12 -26.22 -14.06
N GLY A 47 -7.97 -25.38 -13.02
CA GLY A 47 -6.78 -25.38 -12.17
C GLY A 47 -6.60 -26.69 -11.42
N THR A 48 -7.69 -27.22 -10.84
CA THR A 48 -7.70 -28.50 -10.14
C THR A 48 -7.34 -29.64 -11.10
N ALA A 49 -7.97 -29.71 -12.27
CA ALA A 49 -7.66 -30.73 -13.28
C ALA A 49 -6.18 -30.70 -13.69
N SER A 50 -5.64 -29.49 -13.92
CA SER A 50 -4.23 -29.31 -14.26
C SER A 50 -3.29 -29.83 -13.18
N LEU A 51 -3.54 -29.49 -11.91
CA LEU A 51 -2.68 -29.89 -10.80
C LEU A 51 -2.78 -31.40 -10.54
N LEU A 52 -3.99 -31.97 -10.56
CA LEU A 52 -4.19 -33.42 -10.39
C LEU A 52 -3.48 -34.20 -11.49
N HIS A 53 -3.62 -33.78 -12.76
CA HIS A 53 -2.90 -34.40 -13.86
C HIS A 53 -1.37 -34.31 -13.67
N GLN A 54 -0.87 -33.14 -13.28
CA GLN A 54 0.56 -32.94 -13.03
C GLN A 54 1.10 -33.71 -11.82
N TYR A 55 0.24 -34.04 -10.85
CA TYR A 55 0.56 -34.94 -9.74
C TYR A 55 0.64 -36.42 -10.19
N GLY A 56 0.10 -36.75 -11.36
CA GLY A 56 0.10 -38.11 -11.93
C GLY A 56 -1.27 -38.80 -11.93
N LEU A 57 -2.38 -38.05 -11.83
CA LEU A 57 -3.73 -38.60 -11.95
C LEU A 57 -4.22 -38.49 -13.41
N ASP A 58 -4.29 -39.63 -14.09
CA ASP A 58 -4.56 -39.68 -15.53
C ASP A 58 -6.05 -39.76 -15.91
N GLN A 59 -6.94 -40.06 -14.96
CA GLN A 59 -8.39 -40.20 -15.20
C GLN A 59 -9.19 -39.04 -14.62
N VAL A 60 -8.97 -37.82 -15.13
CA VAL A 60 -9.59 -36.59 -14.62
C VAL A 60 -10.50 -35.93 -15.67
N ILE A 61 -11.79 -36.23 -15.60
CA ILE A 61 -12.78 -35.76 -16.57
C ILE A 61 -13.38 -34.45 -16.08
N VAL A 62 -13.22 -33.36 -16.86
CA VAL A 62 -13.85 -32.07 -16.55
C VAL A 62 -15.14 -31.93 -17.37
N CYS A 63 -16.24 -31.62 -16.69
CA CYS A 63 -17.53 -31.33 -17.29
C CYS A 63 -17.84 -29.82 -17.23
N ASP A 64 -18.52 -29.31 -18.27
CA ASP A 64 -19.21 -28.03 -18.24
C ASP A 64 -20.72 -28.21 -18.47
N GLN A 65 -21.45 -27.12 -18.73
CA GLN A 65 -22.90 -27.15 -18.92
C GLN A 65 -23.37 -28.08 -20.06
N GLU A 66 -22.49 -28.43 -20.99
CA GLU A 66 -22.82 -29.29 -22.13
C GLU A 66 -22.27 -30.72 -21.96
N GLY A 67 -21.71 -31.06 -20.79
CA GLY A 67 -21.13 -32.38 -20.50
C GLY A 67 -19.60 -32.39 -20.54
N ALA A 68 -19.04 -33.58 -20.74
CA ALA A 68 -17.59 -33.81 -20.71
C ALA A 68 -16.86 -32.92 -21.72
N ILE A 69 -15.70 -32.41 -21.31
CA ILE A 69 -14.75 -31.73 -22.19
C ILE A 69 -13.85 -32.79 -22.79
N TYR A 70 -13.72 -32.78 -24.12
CA TYR A 70 -12.97 -33.77 -24.87
C TYR A 70 -12.32 -33.15 -26.12
N LYS A 71 -11.37 -33.87 -26.71
CA LYS A 71 -10.57 -33.39 -27.83
C LYS A 71 -11.47 -33.13 -29.04
N TYR A 72 -11.36 -31.94 -29.62
CA TYR A 72 -12.16 -31.48 -30.77
C TYR A 72 -13.66 -31.35 -30.54
N ARG A 73 -14.11 -31.17 -29.28
CA ARG A 73 -15.50 -30.83 -29.00
C ARG A 73 -15.91 -29.55 -29.79
N PRO A 74 -17.00 -29.58 -30.57
CA PRO A 74 -17.25 -28.58 -31.61
C PRO A 74 -17.73 -27.20 -31.12
N LEU A 75 -18.23 -27.09 -29.88
CA LEU A 75 -18.86 -25.86 -29.37
C LEU A 75 -18.43 -25.54 -27.93
N LYS A 76 -18.40 -24.23 -27.61
CA LYS A 76 -18.15 -23.67 -26.27
C LYS A 76 -16.80 -24.04 -25.62
N MET A 77 -15.79 -24.26 -26.46
CA MET A 77 -14.39 -24.50 -26.09
C MET A 77 -13.56 -23.21 -26.17
N ASN A 78 -12.93 -22.80 -25.08
CA ASN A 78 -11.86 -21.81 -25.08
C ASN A 78 -10.50 -22.51 -25.04
N TRP A 79 -9.41 -21.74 -25.18
CA TRP A 79 -8.04 -22.28 -25.21
C TRP A 79 -7.70 -23.13 -23.97
N ALA A 80 -8.13 -22.71 -22.78
CA ALA A 80 -7.82 -23.40 -21.52
C ALA A 80 -8.58 -24.73 -21.40
N LYS A 81 -9.86 -24.76 -21.82
CA LYS A 81 -10.62 -26.01 -21.91
C LYS A 81 -9.98 -26.97 -22.90
N TRP A 82 -9.49 -26.47 -24.04
CA TRP A 82 -8.86 -27.30 -25.07
C TRP A 82 -7.54 -27.91 -24.60
N GLU A 83 -6.73 -27.17 -23.83
CA GLU A 83 -5.52 -27.68 -23.20
C GLU A 83 -5.85 -28.79 -22.19
N ILE A 84 -6.80 -28.55 -21.28
CA ILE A 84 -7.21 -29.56 -20.30
C ILE A 84 -7.82 -30.79 -20.97
N ALA A 85 -8.62 -30.63 -22.02
CA ALA A 85 -9.21 -31.74 -22.77
C ALA A 85 -8.17 -32.74 -23.29
N GLN A 86 -6.97 -32.25 -23.66
CA GLN A 86 -5.90 -33.09 -24.18
C GLN A 86 -5.16 -33.85 -23.09
N ASN A 87 -5.09 -33.27 -21.89
CA ASN A 87 -4.24 -33.76 -20.82
C ASN A 87 -5.04 -34.62 -19.82
N SER A 88 -6.27 -34.23 -19.50
CA SER A 88 -7.04 -34.82 -18.39
C SER A 88 -8.07 -35.87 -18.83
N ASN A 89 -8.52 -35.83 -20.09
CA ASN A 89 -9.45 -36.81 -20.68
C ASN A 89 -8.80 -37.56 -21.87
N PRO A 90 -7.71 -38.34 -21.65
CA PRO A 90 -6.95 -38.97 -22.73
C PRO A 90 -7.75 -40.03 -23.51
N LYS A 91 -8.75 -40.65 -22.88
CA LYS A 91 -9.66 -41.61 -23.50
C LYS A 91 -10.75 -40.96 -24.36
N ASN A 92 -10.81 -39.62 -24.37
CA ASN A 92 -11.78 -38.83 -25.11
C ASN A 92 -13.23 -39.24 -24.77
N GLU A 93 -13.48 -39.48 -23.47
CA GLU A 93 -14.81 -39.84 -22.95
C GLU A 93 -15.80 -38.69 -23.22
N GLN A 94 -17.01 -39.07 -23.63
CA GLN A 94 -18.09 -38.15 -24.02
C GLN A 94 -19.35 -38.54 -23.27
N GLY A 95 -20.19 -37.54 -23.02
CA GLY A 95 -21.46 -37.73 -22.34
C GLY A 95 -21.76 -36.57 -21.42
N ASP A 96 -22.94 -36.62 -20.81
CA ASP A 96 -23.34 -35.64 -19.82
C ASP A 96 -22.73 -35.94 -18.43
N LEU A 97 -22.93 -35.03 -17.48
CA LEU A 97 -22.37 -35.20 -16.13
C LEU A 97 -22.84 -36.48 -15.44
N VAL A 98 -24.09 -36.90 -15.64
CA VAL A 98 -24.65 -38.10 -14.97
C VAL A 98 -24.00 -39.35 -15.56
N GLU A 99 -23.85 -39.42 -16.88
CA GLU A 99 -23.13 -40.50 -17.55
C GLU A 99 -21.67 -40.56 -17.09
N MET A 100 -21.01 -39.40 -16.96
CA MET A 100 -19.64 -39.35 -16.46
C MET A 100 -19.52 -39.78 -15.01
N LEU A 101 -20.54 -39.62 -14.15
CA LEU A 101 -20.46 -40.02 -12.75
C LEU A 101 -20.61 -41.52 -12.51
N GLN A 102 -21.13 -42.28 -13.47
CA GLN A 102 -21.27 -43.73 -13.34
C GLN A 102 -19.89 -44.39 -13.12
N GLY A 103 -19.76 -45.13 -12.03
CA GLY A 103 -18.51 -45.78 -11.63
C GLY A 103 -17.34 -44.82 -11.33
N ALA A 104 -17.58 -43.51 -11.16
CA ALA A 104 -16.54 -42.57 -10.72
C ALA A 104 -16.21 -42.78 -9.22
N ASP A 105 -14.94 -42.65 -8.85
CA ASP A 105 -14.49 -42.71 -7.46
C ASP A 105 -14.67 -41.37 -6.75
N VAL A 106 -14.52 -40.27 -7.49
CA VAL A 106 -14.47 -38.91 -6.94
C VAL A 106 -15.35 -37.98 -7.77
N TYR A 107 -16.17 -37.21 -7.07
CA TYR A 107 -16.85 -36.03 -7.61
C TYR A 107 -16.27 -34.75 -7.02
N ILE A 108 -15.97 -33.76 -7.85
CA ILE A 108 -15.56 -32.42 -7.43
C ILE A 108 -16.45 -31.38 -8.11
N GLY A 109 -17.39 -30.80 -7.37
CA GLY A 109 -18.38 -29.84 -7.87
C GLY A 109 -18.05 -28.40 -7.53
N PHE A 110 -17.68 -27.60 -8.54
CA PHE A 110 -17.50 -26.14 -8.42
C PHE A 110 -18.67 -25.34 -9.00
N ALA A 111 -19.52 -25.96 -9.83
CA ALA A 111 -20.68 -25.34 -10.43
C ALA A 111 -21.95 -25.99 -9.87
N HIS A 112 -22.97 -25.18 -9.59
CA HIS A 112 -24.25 -25.70 -9.12
C HIS A 112 -24.95 -26.50 -10.24
N SER A 113 -25.39 -27.72 -9.91
CA SER A 113 -26.22 -28.55 -10.77
C SER A 113 -27.25 -29.34 -9.96
N ASP A 114 -28.44 -29.51 -10.50
CA ASP A 114 -29.46 -30.42 -9.94
C ASP A 114 -29.17 -31.90 -10.27
N LYS A 115 -27.99 -32.20 -10.84
CA LYS A 115 -27.65 -33.52 -11.39
C LYS A 115 -27.04 -34.47 -10.35
N LEU A 116 -26.48 -33.97 -9.26
CA LEU A 116 -25.90 -34.80 -8.19
C LEU A 116 -26.98 -35.26 -7.21
N THR A 117 -27.78 -36.25 -7.61
CA THR A 117 -28.86 -36.81 -6.78
C THR A 117 -28.39 -38.03 -5.98
N PRO A 118 -29.13 -38.47 -4.94
CA PRO A 118 -28.85 -39.72 -4.24
C PRO A 118 -28.78 -40.94 -5.16
N GLU A 119 -29.60 -41.00 -6.22
CA GLU A 119 -29.60 -42.06 -7.21
C GLU A 119 -28.30 -42.06 -8.03
N VAL A 120 -27.79 -40.88 -8.40
CA VAL A 120 -26.53 -40.74 -9.12
C VAL A 120 -25.36 -41.17 -8.22
N ILE A 121 -25.36 -40.79 -6.94
CA ILE A 121 -24.32 -41.22 -5.98
C ILE A 121 -24.30 -42.74 -5.83
N LYS A 122 -25.47 -43.40 -5.81
CA LYS A 122 -25.55 -44.87 -5.79
C LYS A 122 -25.02 -45.54 -7.05
N SER A 123 -24.94 -44.82 -8.17
CA SER A 123 -24.36 -45.32 -9.43
C SER A 123 -22.86 -45.11 -9.55
N MET A 124 -22.24 -44.38 -8.60
CA MET A 124 -20.80 -44.19 -8.52
C MET A 124 -20.10 -45.47 -8.01
N ALA A 125 -18.76 -45.44 -7.97
CA ALA A 125 -17.99 -46.55 -7.40
C ALA A 125 -18.29 -46.75 -5.91
N GLU A 126 -17.95 -47.94 -5.38
CA GLU A 126 -18.09 -48.22 -3.94
C GLU A 126 -17.28 -47.20 -3.11
N ASN A 127 -17.84 -46.73 -1.99
CA ASN A 127 -17.24 -45.72 -1.13
C ASN A 127 -16.78 -44.45 -1.89
N PRO A 128 -17.67 -43.74 -2.60
CA PRO A 128 -17.29 -42.57 -3.38
C PRO A 128 -16.94 -41.37 -2.48
N ILE A 129 -16.01 -40.54 -2.97
CA ILE A 129 -15.57 -39.30 -2.35
C ILE A 129 -16.27 -38.13 -3.04
N LEU A 130 -16.96 -37.28 -2.28
CA LEU A 130 -17.72 -36.15 -2.82
C LEU A 130 -17.23 -34.82 -2.27
N PHE A 131 -16.66 -33.98 -3.12
CA PHE A 131 -16.29 -32.60 -2.81
C PHE A 131 -17.30 -31.65 -3.45
N ALA A 132 -18.26 -31.16 -2.68
CA ALA A 132 -19.35 -30.29 -3.14
C ALA A 132 -19.10 -28.84 -2.70
N PHE A 133 -18.46 -28.04 -3.57
CA PHE A 133 -18.05 -26.66 -3.27
C PHE A 133 -18.98 -25.59 -3.84
N ALA A 134 -19.93 -25.96 -4.71
CA ALA A 134 -20.91 -25.06 -5.27
C ALA A 134 -21.76 -24.37 -4.17
N SER A 135 -22.11 -23.10 -4.41
CA SER A 135 -23.03 -22.33 -3.58
C SER A 135 -24.21 -21.86 -4.44
N PRO A 136 -25.47 -22.27 -4.15
CA PRO A 136 -25.87 -23.15 -3.05
C PRO A 136 -25.38 -24.61 -3.23
N LEU A 137 -25.31 -25.34 -2.12
CA LEU A 137 -24.87 -26.75 -2.10
C LEU A 137 -25.79 -27.63 -2.96
N GLU A 138 -25.19 -28.46 -3.81
CA GLU A 138 -25.89 -29.42 -4.68
C GLU A 138 -26.54 -30.55 -3.86
N ILE A 139 -25.81 -31.05 -2.86
CA ILE A 139 -26.30 -32.05 -1.92
C ILE A 139 -25.73 -31.82 -0.52
N THR A 140 -26.55 -31.99 0.51
CA THR A 140 -26.10 -31.91 1.91
C THR A 140 -25.27 -33.15 2.27
N PRO A 141 -24.23 -33.03 3.12
CA PRO A 141 -23.44 -34.18 3.58
C PRO A 141 -24.26 -35.34 4.14
N GLN A 142 -25.35 -35.07 4.87
CA GLN A 142 -26.23 -36.10 5.42
C GLN A 142 -26.89 -36.94 4.32
N LYS A 143 -27.46 -36.28 3.29
CA LYS A 143 -28.08 -36.96 2.14
C LYS A 143 -27.06 -37.74 1.31
N ALA A 144 -25.88 -37.16 1.10
CA ALA A 144 -24.79 -37.81 0.38
C ALA A 144 -24.31 -39.10 1.07
N ARG A 145 -24.10 -39.07 2.39
CA ARG A 145 -23.74 -40.26 3.17
C ARG A 145 -24.84 -41.32 3.16
N ALA A 146 -26.09 -40.91 3.30
CA ALA A 146 -27.24 -41.82 3.18
C ALA A 146 -27.34 -42.48 1.79
N ALA A 147 -26.77 -41.86 0.76
CA ALA A 147 -26.68 -42.40 -0.59
C ALA A 147 -25.44 -43.28 -0.84
N GLY A 148 -24.55 -43.43 0.14
CA GLY A 148 -23.38 -44.31 0.07
C GLY A 148 -22.03 -43.61 0.03
N ALA A 149 -21.97 -42.27 0.02
CA ALA A 149 -20.70 -41.53 0.02
C ALA A 149 -19.90 -41.79 1.31
N ALA A 150 -18.64 -42.20 1.17
CA ALA A 150 -17.76 -42.47 2.30
C ALA A 150 -17.19 -41.17 2.89
N VAL A 151 -16.91 -40.20 2.03
CA VAL A 151 -16.34 -38.91 2.41
C VAL A 151 -17.11 -37.80 1.71
N VAL A 152 -17.50 -36.79 2.46
CA VAL A 152 -18.13 -35.59 1.91
C VAL A 152 -17.44 -34.36 2.45
N ALA A 153 -16.97 -33.49 1.56
CA ALA A 153 -16.37 -32.20 1.90
C ALA A 153 -17.09 -31.06 1.20
N THR A 154 -17.10 -29.88 1.82
CA THR A 154 -17.79 -28.69 1.31
C THR A 154 -16.98 -27.43 1.55
N SER A 155 -17.36 -26.31 0.93
CA SER A 155 -16.82 -24.98 1.25
C SER A 155 -17.56 -24.29 2.41
N HIS A 156 -18.60 -24.94 2.96
CA HIS A 156 -19.51 -24.33 3.92
C HIS A 156 -19.09 -24.69 5.36
N SER A 157 -18.90 -23.65 6.19
CA SER A 157 -18.45 -23.75 7.58
C SER A 157 -19.40 -24.44 8.57
N ALA A 158 -20.54 -24.95 8.08
CA ALA A 158 -21.51 -25.64 8.91
C ALA A 158 -21.26 -27.16 8.98
N TYR A 159 -20.32 -27.67 8.17
CA TYR A 159 -20.06 -29.10 8.03
C TYR A 159 -18.61 -29.45 8.41
N PRO A 160 -18.35 -30.66 8.94
CA PRO A 160 -17.06 -31.03 9.52
C PRO A 160 -15.86 -30.93 8.56
N ASN A 161 -16.02 -31.39 7.32
CA ASN A 161 -14.99 -31.26 6.26
C ASN A 161 -15.17 -29.97 5.48
N GLN A 162 -15.05 -28.83 6.16
CA GLN A 162 -14.92 -27.55 5.47
C GLN A 162 -13.53 -27.46 4.84
N MET A 163 -13.46 -27.34 3.52
CA MET A 163 -12.22 -27.06 2.79
C MET A 163 -12.21 -25.59 2.39
N ASP A 164 -11.28 -24.84 2.97
CA ASP A 164 -11.12 -23.40 2.73
C ASP A 164 -9.66 -23.07 2.43
N VAL A 165 -9.43 -22.29 1.37
CA VAL A 165 -8.10 -21.88 0.91
C VAL A 165 -7.33 -21.06 1.96
N THR A 166 -8.01 -20.47 2.93
CA THR A 166 -7.40 -19.68 4.01
C THR A 166 -6.49 -20.50 4.90
N ALA A 167 -6.75 -21.81 5.04
CA ALA A 167 -5.85 -22.72 5.77
C ALA A 167 -4.49 -22.89 5.06
N VAL A 168 -4.41 -22.53 3.77
CA VAL A 168 -3.28 -22.84 2.88
C VAL A 168 -2.38 -21.63 2.62
N LEU A 169 -3.00 -20.47 2.36
CA LEU A 169 -2.29 -19.29 1.85
C LEU A 169 -1.20 -18.74 2.79
N PRO A 170 -1.41 -18.63 4.12
CA PRO A 170 -0.40 -18.05 5.00
C PRO A 170 0.94 -18.80 4.93
N GLY A 171 0.91 -20.13 4.96
CA GLY A 171 2.09 -20.96 4.84
C GLY A 171 2.77 -20.84 3.48
N ILE A 172 2.00 -20.88 2.39
CA ILE A 172 2.55 -20.71 1.03
C ILE A 172 3.28 -19.37 0.88
N PHE A 173 2.63 -18.27 1.27
CA PHE A 173 3.25 -16.95 1.16
C PHE A 173 4.45 -16.80 2.08
N ARG A 174 4.45 -17.38 3.28
CA ARG A 174 5.65 -17.39 4.13
C ARG A 174 6.81 -18.11 3.47
N GLY A 175 6.59 -19.32 2.95
CA GLY A 175 7.63 -20.07 2.24
C GLY A 175 8.19 -19.30 1.04
N LEU A 176 7.31 -18.68 0.23
CA LEU A 176 7.72 -17.92 -0.95
C LEU A 176 8.44 -16.60 -0.62
N LEU A 177 7.94 -15.83 0.35
CA LEU A 177 8.48 -14.52 0.72
C LEU A 177 9.81 -14.67 1.46
N ASP A 178 9.89 -15.58 2.43
CA ASP A 178 11.09 -15.75 3.24
C ASP A 178 12.24 -16.40 2.44
N ALA A 179 11.93 -17.21 1.43
CA ALA A 179 12.88 -17.70 0.42
C ALA A 179 13.17 -16.67 -0.69
N ARG A 180 12.48 -15.52 -0.70
CA ARG A 180 12.55 -14.51 -1.76
C ARG A 180 12.35 -15.09 -3.16
N SER A 181 11.40 -16.02 -3.32
CA SER A 181 11.15 -16.72 -4.57
C SER A 181 10.89 -15.75 -5.73
N SER A 182 11.27 -16.15 -6.94
CA SER A 182 11.01 -15.38 -8.16
C SER A 182 9.65 -15.71 -8.81
N HIS A 183 9.10 -16.90 -8.52
CA HIS A 183 7.80 -17.41 -8.97
C HIS A 183 7.27 -18.50 -8.02
N PHE A 184 6.05 -19.01 -8.25
CA PHE A 184 5.50 -20.14 -7.49
C PHE A 184 5.49 -21.41 -8.36
N PRO A 185 6.54 -22.24 -8.32
CA PRO A 185 6.67 -23.39 -9.21
C PRO A 185 5.70 -24.53 -8.84
N LEU A 186 5.39 -25.38 -9.82
CA LEU A 186 4.46 -26.50 -9.68
C LEU A 186 4.85 -27.46 -8.55
N ASN A 187 6.12 -27.84 -8.46
CA ASN A 187 6.60 -28.72 -7.39
C ASN A 187 6.36 -28.12 -5.99
N ALA A 188 6.38 -26.78 -5.86
CA ALA A 188 6.04 -26.12 -4.60
C ALA A 188 4.52 -26.11 -4.33
N GLN A 189 3.68 -26.10 -5.38
CA GLN A 189 2.23 -26.30 -5.22
C GLN A 189 1.92 -27.71 -4.72
N ILE A 190 2.56 -28.72 -5.30
CA ILE A 190 2.44 -30.12 -4.88
C ILE A 190 2.94 -30.29 -3.44
N ALA A 191 4.13 -29.78 -3.12
CA ALA A 191 4.69 -29.85 -1.77
C ALA A 191 3.80 -29.15 -0.74
N ALA A 192 3.13 -28.06 -1.11
CA ALA A 192 2.14 -27.42 -0.24
C ALA A 192 0.94 -28.35 0.02
N ALA A 193 0.41 -29.01 -1.00
CA ALA A 193 -0.73 -29.92 -0.87
C ALA A 193 -0.38 -31.13 0.02
N GLU A 194 0.78 -31.73 -0.20
CA GLU A 194 1.29 -32.86 0.59
C GLU A 194 1.53 -32.45 2.06
N ALA A 195 2.10 -31.26 2.29
CA ALA A 195 2.30 -30.74 3.64
C ALA A 195 0.98 -30.49 4.37
N ILE A 196 -0.06 -29.99 3.69
CA ILE A 196 -1.40 -29.86 4.28
C ILE A 196 -1.97 -31.23 4.61
N ALA A 197 -1.90 -32.19 3.68
CA ALA A 197 -2.40 -33.54 3.89
C ALA A 197 -1.74 -34.22 5.10
N ALA A 198 -0.42 -34.03 5.25
CA ALA A 198 0.41 -34.58 6.31
C ALA A 198 0.14 -33.99 7.70
N THR A 199 -0.57 -32.86 7.81
CA THR A 199 -0.93 -32.26 9.11
C THR A 199 -1.93 -33.10 9.91
N ILE A 200 -2.66 -34.00 9.25
CA ILE A 200 -3.62 -34.91 9.88
C ILE A 200 -2.98 -36.29 10.00
N SER A 201 -2.83 -36.79 11.23
CA SER A 201 -2.28 -38.12 11.49
C SER A 201 -3.28 -39.22 11.09
N ASP A 202 -2.78 -40.44 10.89
CA ASP A 202 -3.64 -41.60 10.61
C ASP A 202 -4.60 -41.92 11.78
N GLU A 203 -4.30 -41.46 13.00
CA GLU A 203 -5.17 -41.65 14.18
C GLU A 203 -6.32 -40.64 14.21
N GLU A 204 -6.10 -39.42 13.70
CA GLU A 204 -7.10 -38.37 13.63
C GLU A 204 -7.96 -38.47 12.37
N LEU A 205 -7.40 -39.02 11.28
CA LEU A 205 -8.03 -39.14 9.99
C LEU A 205 -9.33 -39.94 10.07
N ASN A 206 -10.44 -39.29 9.73
CA ASN A 206 -11.76 -39.93 9.71
C ASN A 206 -12.68 -39.27 8.68
N ALA A 207 -13.87 -39.85 8.48
CA ALA A 207 -14.82 -39.38 7.45
C ALA A 207 -15.30 -37.94 7.64
N ASP A 208 -15.13 -37.35 8.83
CA ASP A 208 -15.48 -35.98 9.19
C ASP A 208 -14.25 -35.09 9.45
N TYR A 209 -13.03 -35.61 9.23
CA TYR A 209 -11.78 -34.87 9.39
C TYR A 209 -10.72 -35.33 8.39
N ILE A 210 -10.82 -34.85 7.15
CA ILE A 210 -9.82 -35.08 6.08
C ILE A 210 -8.99 -33.84 5.74
N TYR A 211 -9.36 -32.68 6.28
CA TYR A 211 -8.77 -31.39 5.94
C TYR A 211 -8.64 -30.52 7.21
N PRO A 212 -7.50 -29.84 7.42
CA PRO A 212 -7.29 -29.12 8.67
C PRO A 212 -8.24 -27.92 8.79
N LYS A 213 -8.57 -27.56 10.04
CA LYS A 213 -9.38 -26.37 10.32
C LYS A 213 -8.59 -25.11 10.01
N VAL A 214 -9.27 -24.01 9.65
CA VAL A 214 -8.64 -22.73 9.31
C VAL A 214 -7.79 -22.16 10.45
N LEU A 215 -8.17 -22.42 11.70
CA LEU A 215 -7.44 -21.98 12.90
C LEU A 215 -6.46 -23.04 13.44
N ASP A 216 -6.14 -24.08 12.66
CA ASP A 216 -5.05 -24.98 12.99
C ASP A 216 -3.70 -24.30 12.71
N TYR A 217 -3.11 -23.78 13.79
CA TYR A 217 -1.86 -23.05 13.76
C TYR A 217 -0.63 -23.91 13.43
N SER A 218 -0.76 -25.24 13.38
CA SER A 218 0.31 -26.13 12.96
C SER A 218 0.52 -26.18 11.45
N VAL A 219 -0.49 -25.80 10.66
CA VAL A 219 -0.49 -25.93 9.19
C VAL A 219 0.48 -24.95 8.53
N ALA A 220 0.36 -23.66 8.84
CA ALA A 220 1.14 -22.63 8.16
C ALA A 220 2.67 -22.83 8.28
N PRO A 221 3.24 -23.18 9.46
CA PRO A 221 4.66 -23.49 9.59
C PRO A 221 5.12 -24.67 8.71
N GLN A 222 4.35 -25.75 8.66
CA GLN A 222 4.69 -26.95 7.89
C GLN A 222 4.67 -26.67 6.38
N VAL A 223 3.60 -26.00 5.93
CA VAL A 223 3.46 -25.59 4.52
C VAL A 223 4.56 -24.61 4.11
N ALA A 224 4.91 -23.65 4.98
CA ALA A 224 5.99 -22.71 4.70
C ALA A 224 7.34 -23.41 4.48
N ALA A 225 7.65 -24.40 5.32
CA ALA A 225 8.85 -25.21 5.20
C ALA A 225 8.86 -26.00 3.87
N ALA A 226 7.78 -26.72 3.56
CA ALA A 226 7.68 -27.54 2.36
C ALA A 226 7.79 -26.69 1.08
N VAL A 227 7.11 -25.55 1.04
CA VAL A 227 7.18 -24.61 -0.07
C VAL A 227 8.59 -24.04 -0.24
N ALA A 228 9.23 -23.62 0.85
CA ALA A 228 10.61 -23.12 0.80
C ALA A 228 11.59 -24.19 0.30
N ALA A 229 11.47 -25.43 0.76
CA ALA A 229 12.28 -26.55 0.30
C ALA A 229 12.11 -26.80 -1.21
N ALA A 230 10.87 -26.84 -1.69
CA ALA A 230 10.58 -27.04 -3.11
C ALA A 230 11.07 -25.89 -4.00
N VAL A 231 10.98 -24.65 -3.51
CA VAL A 231 11.50 -23.44 -4.18
C VAL A 231 13.02 -23.48 -4.28
N VAL A 232 13.72 -23.91 -3.23
CA VAL A 232 15.18 -24.10 -3.26
C VAL A 232 15.55 -25.20 -4.25
N ALA A 233 14.88 -26.35 -4.20
CA ALA A 233 15.13 -27.47 -5.12
C ALA A 233 14.89 -27.09 -6.59
N ALA A 234 13.92 -26.21 -6.87
CA ALA A 234 13.64 -25.71 -8.21
C ALA A 234 14.60 -24.60 -8.69
N GLY A 235 15.55 -24.15 -7.86
CA GLY A 235 16.44 -23.04 -8.20
C GLY A 235 15.75 -21.67 -8.26
N CYS A 236 14.59 -21.55 -7.60
CA CYS A 236 13.74 -20.35 -7.65
C CYS A 236 14.00 -19.39 -6.48
N SER A 237 14.69 -19.85 -5.44
CA SER A 237 15.09 -19.03 -4.29
C SER A 237 16.15 -18.00 -4.70
N ARG A 238 15.98 -16.76 -4.23
CA ARG A 238 16.98 -15.69 -4.39
C ARG A 238 17.74 -15.39 -3.10
N LYS A 239 17.44 -16.13 -2.03
CA LYS A 239 18.14 -16.02 -0.75
C LYS A 239 19.07 -17.23 -0.60
N ALA A 240 20.38 -17.00 -0.70
CA ALA A 240 21.40 -18.06 -0.74
C ALA A 240 21.38 -18.97 0.50
N ASP A 241 21.04 -18.41 1.66
CA ASP A 241 20.97 -19.07 2.97
C ASP A 241 19.54 -19.48 3.35
N THR A 242 18.66 -19.75 2.38
CA THR A 242 17.29 -20.21 2.66
C THR A 242 17.33 -21.52 3.46
N ASN A 243 16.82 -21.48 4.69
CA ASN A 243 16.65 -22.65 5.54
C ASN A 243 15.15 -22.89 5.82
N PRO A 244 14.54 -23.95 5.25
CA PRO A 244 13.14 -24.29 5.47
C PRO A 244 12.74 -24.47 6.93
N GLU A 245 13.58 -25.07 7.77
CA GLU A 245 13.30 -25.28 9.20
C GLU A 245 13.26 -23.95 9.96
N ALA A 246 14.19 -23.04 9.64
CA ALA A 246 14.21 -21.70 10.23
C ALA A 246 12.97 -20.88 9.82
N ILE A 247 12.49 -21.05 8.59
CA ILE A 247 11.24 -20.43 8.10
C ILE A 247 10.04 -21.01 8.85
N ALA A 248 10.01 -22.33 9.06
CA ALA A 248 8.97 -23.01 9.84
C ALA A 248 8.93 -22.45 11.26
N GLU A 249 10.06 -22.37 11.94
CA GLU A 249 10.17 -21.87 13.31
C GLU A 249 9.77 -20.39 13.39
N ARG A 250 10.26 -19.55 12.47
CA ARG A 250 9.86 -18.15 12.39
C ARG A 250 8.35 -17.98 12.19
N THR A 251 7.76 -18.80 11.32
CA THR A 251 6.31 -18.78 11.06
C THR A 251 5.54 -19.26 12.29
N ARG A 252 5.99 -20.34 12.95
CA ARG A 252 5.40 -20.85 14.19
C ARG A 252 5.37 -19.76 15.25
N ARG A 253 6.51 -19.12 15.51
CA ARG A 253 6.59 -18.02 16.48
C ARG A 253 5.60 -16.91 16.17
N TYR A 254 5.48 -16.48 14.90
CA TYR A 254 4.47 -15.48 14.54
C TYR A 254 3.04 -15.94 14.83
N VAL A 255 2.68 -17.17 14.45
CA VAL A 255 1.31 -17.66 14.60
C VAL A 255 0.91 -17.81 16.08
N TYR A 256 1.85 -18.20 16.96
CA TYR A 256 1.58 -18.40 18.39
C TYR A 256 1.85 -17.15 19.26
N GLU A 257 2.86 -16.34 18.95
CA GLU A 257 3.26 -15.14 19.71
C GLU A 257 2.60 -13.86 19.17
N GLY A 258 2.11 -13.87 17.93
CA GLY A 258 1.46 -12.72 17.28
C GLY A 258 2.43 -11.68 16.69
N HIS A 259 3.74 -11.90 16.77
CA HIS A 259 4.77 -11.02 16.22
C HIS A 259 5.95 -11.80 15.65
N PHE A 260 6.64 -11.24 14.66
CA PHE A 260 7.85 -11.88 14.13
C PHE A 260 9.01 -11.75 15.12
N PRO A 261 9.90 -12.75 15.21
CA PRO A 261 11.10 -12.62 16.01
C PRO A 261 12.03 -11.57 15.39
N VAL A 262 12.37 -10.56 16.19
CA VAL A 262 13.33 -9.51 15.82
C VAL A 262 14.71 -9.94 16.32
N PRO A 263 15.75 -9.99 15.46
CA PRO A 263 17.11 -10.25 15.91
C PRO A 263 17.55 -9.24 16.99
N PRO A 264 18.46 -9.59 17.91
CA PRO A 264 18.94 -8.65 18.92
C PRO A 264 19.69 -7.49 18.27
N LYS A 265 19.66 -6.31 18.90
CA LYS A 265 20.43 -5.14 18.48
C LYS A 265 21.92 -5.45 18.44
N SER A 266 22.62 -4.95 17.43
CA SER A 266 24.08 -4.98 17.40
C SER A 266 24.68 -4.18 18.57
N ASN A 267 25.62 -4.79 19.31
CA ASN A 267 26.36 -4.12 20.39
C ASN A 267 27.55 -3.27 19.90
N LYS A 268 27.72 -3.11 18.59
CA LYS A 268 28.79 -2.29 18.02
C LYS A 268 28.41 -0.81 18.14
N GLU A 269 29.39 0.05 18.46
CA GLU A 269 29.25 1.48 18.23
C GLU A 269 29.11 1.72 16.72
N MET A 270 28.11 2.51 16.34
CA MET A 270 27.70 2.75 14.96
C MET A 270 27.46 4.24 14.76
N SER A 271 27.79 4.74 13.58
CA SER A 271 27.34 6.05 13.12
C SER A 271 25.82 6.06 12.91
N VAL A 272 25.19 7.25 12.87
CA VAL A 272 23.75 7.41 12.61
C VAL A 272 23.32 6.69 11.32
N SER A 273 24.15 6.71 10.29
CA SER A 273 23.88 6.01 9.02
C SER A 273 23.90 4.48 9.18
N GLU A 274 24.86 3.95 9.95
CA GLU A 274 24.94 2.51 10.24
C GLU A 274 23.79 2.05 11.14
N GLU A 275 23.39 2.87 12.12
CA GLU A 275 22.21 2.61 12.94
C GLU A 275 20.93 2.55 12.09
N SER A 276 20.77 3.48 11.14
CA SER A 276 19.63 3.47 10.22
C SER A 276 19.57 2.17 9.40
N LEU A 277 20.70 1.73 8.83
CA LEU A 277 20.76 0.49 8.06
C LEU A 277 20.48 -0.73 8.94
N GLU A 278 21.06 -0.78 10.15
CA GLU A 278 20.83 -1.87 11.11
C GLU A 278 19.35 -2.02 11.46
N GLN A 279 18.62 -0.91 11.67
CA GLN A 279 17.17 -0.95 11.93
C GLN A 279 16.41 -1.54 10.75
N HIS A 280 16.65 -1.06 9.53
CA HIS A 280 15.97 -1.57 8.33
C HIS A 280 16.28 -3.05 8.07
N GLU A 281 17.51 -3.50 8.31
CA GLU A 281 17.90 -4.91 8.16
C GLU A 281 17.23 -5.81 9.21
N ARG A 282 17.23 -5.36 10.47
CA ARG A 282 16.73 -6.13 11.62
C ARG A 282 15.22 -6.31 11.59
N PHE A 283 14.48 -5.26 11.20
CA PHE A 283 13.02 -5.30 11.10
C PHE A 283 12.52 -5.65 9.69
N GLN A 284 13.42 -5.70 8.69
CA GLN A 284 13.10 -5.97 7.28
C GLN A 284 12.13 -4.94 6.66
N GLY A 285 12.39 -3.66 6.93
CA GLY A 285 11.46 -2.56 6.69
C GLY A 285 10.92 -2.02 8.02
N LEU A 286 10.24 -0.88 7.97
CA LEU A 286 9.75 -0.19 9.17
C LEU A 286 8.22 -0.15 9.28
N LEU A 287 7.51 -0.84 8.38
CA LEU A 287 6.05 -0.92 8.36
C LEU A 287 5.56 -2.36 8.49
N GLU A 288 4.49 -2.53 9.27
CA GLU A 288 3.71 -3.76 9.36
C GLU A 288 2.21 -3.40 9.38
N ILE A 289 1.37 -4.28 8.83
CA ILE A 289 -0.09 -4.11 8.85
C ILE A 289 -0.66 -4.92 10.00
N TYR A 290 -1.43 -4.28 10.87
CA TYR A 290 -2.11 -4.92 11.98
C TYR A 290 -3.63 -4.91 11.82
N SER A 291 -4.28 -5.97 12.30
CA SER A 291 -5.75 -6.00 12.40
C SER A 291 -6.20 -5.30 13.68
N LYS A 292 -7.20 -4.42 13.57
CA LYS A 292 -7.87 -3.80 14.73
C LYS A 292 -8.62 -4.82 15.58
N ILE A 293 -9.01 -5.96 14.99
CA ILE A 293 -9.70 -7.05 15.68
C ILE A 293 -8.97 -8.36 15.35
N PRO A 294 -8.23 -8.96 16.30
CA PRO A 294 -7.51 -10.20 16.04
C PRO A 294 -8.49 -11.38 15.91
N VAL A 295 -8.29 -12.22 14.90
CA VAL A 295 -9.09 -13.43 14.67
C VAL A 295 -8.57 -14.55 15.57
N LYS A 296 -9.19 -14.72 16.74
CA LYS A 296 -8.77 -15.69 17.77
C LYS A 296 -9.67 -16.91 17.89
N ASP A 297 -10.84 -16.88 17.26
CA ASP A 297 -11.81 -17.96 17.30
C ASP A 297 -12.64 -18.03 16.01
N GLU A 298 -13.40 -19.11 15.89
CA GLU A 298 -14.24 -19.37 14.73
C GLU A 298 -15.41 -18.37 14.62
N HIS A 299 -15.86 -17.79 15.75
CA HIS A 299 -16.94 -16.82 15.75
C HIS A 299 -16.51 -15.54 15.01
N ILE A 300 -15.34 -14.99 15.34
CA ILE A 300 -14.76 -13.82 14.69
C ILE A 300 -14.42 -14.14 13.24
N LEU A 301 -13.81 -15.31 12.98
CA LEU A 301 -13.49 -15.75 11.61
C LEU A 301 -14.73 -15.79 10.71
N ARG A 302 -15.87 -16.28 11.24
CA ARG A 302 -17.14 -16.27 10.52
C ARG A 302 -17.68 -14.88 10.26
N GLN A 303 -17.42 -13.88 11.11
CA GLN A 303 -17.86 -12.52 10.87
C GLN A 303 -17.08 -11.83 9.75
N PHE A 304 -15.77 -12.04 9.68
CA PHE A 304 -14.91 -11.27 8.77
C PHE A 304 -14.58 -11.95 7.45
N TYR A 305 -14.61 -13.29 7.41
CA TYR A 305 -14.14 -14.01 6.24
C TYR A 305 -15.11 -15.10 5.75
N LEU A 306 -15.63 -15.95 6.64
CA LEU A 306 -16.46 -17.07 6.21
C LEU A 306 -17.87 -16.65 5.82
N MET A 307 -18.40 -17.33 4.79
CA MET A 307 -19.77 -17.13 4.31
C MET A 307 -20.80 -17.70 5.28
N PRO A 308 -22.03 -17.14 5.36
CA PRO A 308 -22.53 -15.98 4.58
C PRO A 308 -22.26 -14.60 5.20
N ARG A 309 -21.81 -14.54 6.46
CA ARG A 309 -21.80 -13.29 7.25
C ARG A 309 -20.83 -12.23 6.73
N ALA A 310 -19.66 -12.64 6.22
CA ALA A 310 -18.65 -11.69 5.76
C ALA A 310 -19.07 -10.86 4.52
N MET A 311 -20.17 -11.20 3.84
CA MET A 311 -20.69 -10.42 2.71
C MET A 311 -21.52 -9.21 3.10
N GLU A 312 -22.02 -9.13 4.34
CA GLU A 312 -22.98 -8.09 4.72
C GLU A 312 -22.45 -6.66 4.53
N PRO A 313 -21.18 -6.33 4.88
CA PRO A 313 -20.63 -5.01 4.58
C PRO A 313 -20.57 -4.71 3.08
N ALA A 314 -20.22 -5.71 2.25
CA ALA A 314 -20.15 -5.55 0.80
C ALA A 314 -21.54 -5.29 0.18
N LYS A 315 -22.59 -5.95 0.69
CA LYS A 315 -23.98 -5.69 0.27
C LYS A 315 -24.43 -4.28 0.63
N LEU A 316 -24.07 -3.79 1.83
CA LEU A 316 -24.37 -2.41 2.23
C LEU A 316 -23.69 -1.41 1.31
N ILE A 317 -22.40 -1.59 1.02
CA ILE A 317 -21.65 -0.71 0.11
C ILE A 317 -22.17 -0.80 -1.33
N GLN A 318 -22.62 -1.97 -1.78
CA GLN A 318 -23.25 -2.13 -3.09
C GLN A 318 -24.54 -1.29 -3.20
N ASN A 319 -25.33 -1.22 -2.13
CA ASN A 319 -26.58 -0.46 -2.08
C ASN A 319 -26.34 1.04 -1.87
N ASP A 320 -25.35 1.40 -1.04
CA ASP A 320 -24.91 2.77 -0.81
C ASP A 320 -23.37 2.85 -0.82
N PRO A 321 -22.76 3.28 -1.95
CA PRO A 321 -21.31 3.39 -2.06
C PRO A 321 -20.65 4.31 -1.02
N ALA A 322 -21.39 5.24 -0.39
CA ALA A 322 -20.83 6.13 0.63
C ALA A 322 -20.50 5.39 1.95
N GLU A 323 -21.13 4.24 2.21
CA GLU A 323 -20.87 3.42 3.40
C GLU A 323 -19.44 2.86 3.43
N VAL A 324 -18.71 2.88 2.31
CA VAL A 324 -17.29 2.52 2.27
C VAL A 324 -16.45 3.32 3.26
N PHE A 325 -16.82 4.58 3.54
CA PHE A 325 -16.12 5.43 4.52
C PHE A 325 -16.39 5.02 5.98
N ASN A 326 -17.49 4.34 6.25
CA ASN A 326 -17.90 3.91 7.59
C ASN A 326 -17.48 2.46 7.87
N LEU A 327 -17.51 1.61 6.84
CA LEU A 327 -17.32 0.16 6.96
C LEU A 327 -15.90 -0.32 6.59
N THR A 328 -15.03 0.58 6.11
CA THR A 328 -13.66 0.23 5.71
C THR A 328 -12.64 1.29 6.18
N PRO A 329 -11.34 0.99 6.16
CA PRO A 329 -10.29 1.97 6.47
C PRO A 329 -10.19 3.14 5.49
N ARG A 330 -10.94 3.16 4.38
CA ARG A 330 -10.85 4.21 3.34
C ARG A 330 -10.90 5.62 3.92
N SER A 331 -11.74 5.88 4.94
CA SER A 331 -11.84 7.20 5.57
C SER A 331 -10.56 7.67 6.29
N ASN A 332 -9.62 6.77 6.56
CA ASN A 332 -8.38 7.06 7.28
C ASN A 332 -7.09 6.63 6.54
N LEU A 333 -7.21 6.04 5.36
CA LEU A 333 -6.08 5.43 4.64
C LEU A 333 -5.58 6.34 3.51
N VAL A 334 -4.30 6.70 3.53
CA VAL A 334 -3.62 7.52 2.52
C VAL A 334 -2.62 6.69 1.73
N GLY A 335 -2.63 6.84 0.40
CA GLY A 335 -1.59 6.26 -0.45
C GLY A 335 -0.42 7.24 -0.60
N VAL A 336 0.80 6.84 -0.21
CA VAL A 336 2.02 7.63 -0.42
C VAL A 336 2.66 7.18 -1.73
N VAL A 337 2.40 7.91 -2.82
CA VAL A 337 2.73 7.49 -4.19
C VAL A 337 3.98 8.20 -4.68
N SER A 338 4.95 7.42 -5.18
CA SER A 338 6.19 7.94 -5.77
C SER A 338 6.68 7.10 -6.95
N ASP A 339 7.34 7.72 -7.93
CA ASP A 339 8.12 7.03 -8.97
C ASP A 339 9.64 7.01 -8.68
N GLY A 340 10.05 7.64 -7.57
CA GLY A 340 11.45 7.72 -7.13
C GLY A 340 12.34 8.60 -8.01
N THR A 341 11.77 9.56 -8.74
CA THR A 341 12.53 10.40 -9.70
C THR A 341 13.17 11.63 -9.09
N ALA A 342 12.79 12.02 -7.88
CA ALA A 342 13.32 13.20 -7.20
C ALA A 342 13.53 12.97 -5.69
N VAL A 343 14.08 11.81 -5.32
CA VAL A 343 14.21 11.42 -3.91
C VAL A 343 15.26 12.27 -3.20
N LEU A 344 14.82 13.17 -2.33
CA LEU A 344 15.69 14.04 -1.53
C LEU A 344 16.77 14.73 -2.40
N GLY A 345 18.04 14.65 -1.99
CA GLY A 345 19.19 15.11 -2.77
C GLY A 345 19.79 14.05 -3.72
N LEU A 346 19.19 12.87 -3.82
CA LEU A 346 19.73 11.72 -4.58
C LEU A 346 19.28 11.73 -6.05
N GLY A 347 18.21 12.48 -6.37
CA GLY A 347 17.66 12.56 -7.72
C GLY A 347 16.87 11.31 -8.10
N ASN A 348 17.05 10.84 -9.34
CA ASN A 348 16.30 9.71 -9.87
C ASN A 348 16.97 8.39 -9.50
N ILE A 349 16.45 7.73 -8.47
CA ILE A 349 16.91 6.42 -7.97
C ILE A 349 15.90 5.29 -8.26
N GLY A 350 14.74 5.65 -8.81
CA GLY A 350 13.65 4.73 -9.15
C GLY A 350 12.84 4.26 -7.94
N GLY A 351 11.61 3.80 -8.20
CA GLY A 351 10.63 3.50 -7.15
C GLY A 351 11.11 2.51 -6.08
N ARG A 352 11.90 1.48 -6.42
CA ARG A 352 12.39 0.52 -5.42
C ARG A 352 13.31 1.14 -4.38
N ALA A 353 14.21 2.02 -4.81
CA ALA A 353 15.14 2.69 -3.90
C ALA A 353 14.47 3.82 -3.11
N ALA A 354 13.33 4.33 -3.58
CA ALA A 354 12.51 5.31 -2.87
C ALA A 354 11.69 4.70 -1.71
N LEU A 355 11.43 3.39 -1.73
CA LEU A 355 10.52 2.73 -0.80
C LEU A 355 10.84 2.99 0.69
N PRO A 356 12.10 2.95 1.18
CA PRO A 356 12.41 3.28 2.57
C PRO A 356 12.03 4.71 2.98
N VAL A 357 12.12 5.68 2.05
CA VAL A 357 11.70 7.07 2.30
C VAL A 357 10.19 7.15 2.43
N MET A 358 9.46 6.42 1.57
CA MET A 358 7.99 6.35 1.62
C MET A 358 7.49 5.64 2.87
N GLU A 359 8.19 4.61 3.35
CA GLU A 359 7.93 3.97 4.65
C GLU A 359 8.07 4.98 5.79
N GLY A 360 9.15 5.77 5.79
CA GLY A 360 9.35 6.85 6.75
C GLY A 360 8.17 7.84 6.75
N LYS A 361 7.70 8.28 5.57
CA LYS A 361 6.53 9.17 5.45
C LYS A 361 5.27 8.56 6.05
N ALA A 362 5.02 7.28 5.80
CA ALA A 362 3.87 6.58 6.36
C ALA A 362 3.92 6.51 7.91
N ILE A 363 5.09 6.27 8.49
CA ILE A 363 5.30 6.30 9.94
C ILE A 363 4.96 7.68 10.51
N LEU A 364 5.38 8.76 9.84
CA LEU A 364 5.09 10.11 10.31
C LEU A 364 3.61 10.47 10.22
N PHE A 365 2.89 10.01 9.17
CA PHE A 365 1.44 10.15 9.08
C PHE A 365 0.72 9.55 10.29
N HIS A 366 1.09 8.31 10.62
CA HIS A 366 0.50 7.61 11.76
C HIS A 366 0.91 8.29 13.07
N THR A 367 2.21 8.49 13.30
CA THR A 367 2.77 9.00 14.56
C THR A 367 2.22 10.36 14.97
N PHE A 368 2.05 11.29 14.03
CA PHE A 368 1.66 12.66 14.34
C PHE A 368 0.16 12.92 14.25
N ALA A 369 -0.60 12.14 13.47
CA ALA A 369 -2.00 12.46 13.19
C ALA A 369 -2.96 11.26 13.19
N GLY A 370 -2.47 10.05 13.51
CA GLY A 370 -3.28 8.83 13.47
C GLY A 370 -3.83 8.52 12.08
N VAL A 371 -3.15 8.98 11.02
CA VAL A 371 -3.50 8.69 9.63
C VAL A 371 -2.82 7.39 9.23
N GLU A 372 -3.59 6.41 8.77
CA GLU A 372 -3.01 5.19 8.19
C GLU A 372 -2.45 5.54 6.82
N ALA A 373 -1.22 5.16 6.55
CA ALA A 373 -0.56 5.46 5.29
C ALA A 373 0.15 4.23 4.74
N PHE A 374 0.05 4.03 3.42
CA PHE A 374 0.68 2.89 2.75
C PHE A 374 1.55 3.37 1.58
N PRO A 375 2.84 2.97 1.52
CA PRO A 375 3.74 3.39 0.45
C PRO A 375 3.45 2.64 -0.86
N ILE A 376 3.42 3.38 -1.97
CA ILE A 376 3.13 2.88 -3.32
C ILE A 376 4.18 3.43 -4.27
N CYS A 377 5.29 2.70 -4.40
CA CYS A 377 6.32 3.03 -5.37
C CYS A 377 6.03 2.37 -6.72
N VAL A 378 5.79 3.17 -7.75
CA VAL A 378 5.49 2.69 -9.10
C VAL A 378 6.76 2.51 -9.93
N ASN A 379 6.75 1.51 -10.82
CA ASN A 379 7.87 1.22 -11.73
C ASN A 379 7.60 1.75 -13.14
N THR A 380 7.16 3.01 -13.22
CA THR A 380 7.00 3.77 -14.47
C THR A 380 7.31 5.24 -14.19
N GLN A 381 7.81 5.94 -15.19
CA GLN A 381 8.04 7.39 -15.16
C GLN A 381 7.22 8.10 -16.25
N ASP A 382 6.31 7.38 -16.90
CA ASP A 382 5.32 8.01 -17.78
C ASP A 382 4.22 8.68 -16.92
N ALA A 383 3.95 9.95 -17.19
CA ALA A 383 3.06 10.73 -16.34
C ALA A 383 1.59 10.27 -16.47
N ASP A 384 1.17 9.85 -17.65
CA ASP A 384 -0.20 9.38 -17.89
C ASP A 384 -0.43 7.99 -17.28
N GLU A 385 0.57 7.11 -17.35
CA GLU A 385 0.53 5.82 -16.65
C GLU A 385 0.43 6.00 -15.12
N ILE A 386 1.20 6.93 -14.54
CA ILE A 386 1.12 7.24 -13.10
C ILE A 386 -0.30 7.73 -12.75
N VAL A 387 -0.84 8.67 -13.53
CA VAL A 387 -2.20 9.18 -13.33
C VAL A 387 -3.22 8.04 -13.39
N GLU A 388 -3.14 7.18 -14.40
CA GLU A 388 -4.07 6.06 -14.56
C GLU A 388 -3.96 5.05 -13.41
N ILE A 389 -2.75 4.71 -12.97
CA ILE A 389 -2.54 3.82 -11.81
C ILE A 389 -3.22 4.40 -10.57
N VAL A 390 -2.96 5.66 -10.24
CA VAL A 390 -3.52 6.29 -9.03
C VAL A 390 -5.04 6.39 -9.10
N LYS A 391 -5.60 6.77 -10.25
CA LYS A 391 -7.07 6.79 -10.46
C LYS A 391 -7.70 5.42 -10.23
N ARG A 392 -7.07 4.34 -10.70
CA ARG A 392 -7.58 2.97 -10.51
C ARG A 392 -7.50 2.50 -9.07
N LEU A 393 -6.62 3.09 -8.26
CA LEU A 393 -6.48 2.84 -6.83
C LEU A 393 -7.44 3.68 -5.96
N GLU A 394 -8.12 4.66 -6.55
CA GLU A 394 -9.06 5.54 -5.84
C GLU A 394 -10.06 4.81 -4.94
N PRO A 395 -10.65 3.63 -5.30
CA PRO A 395 -11.58 2.89 -4.43
C PRO A 395 -11.02 2.48 -3.05
N THR A 396 -9.70 2.44 -2.89
CA THR A 396 -9.04 2.01 -1.65
C THR A 396 -8.74 3.16 -0.69
N PHE A 397 -8.34 4.32 -1.22
CA PHE A 397 -7.75 5.40 -0.43
C PHE A 397 -8.74 6.54 -0.15
N GLY A 398 -8.60 7.17 1.01
CA GLY A 398 -9.29 8.40 1.38
C GLY A 398 -8.57 9.66 0.91
N GLY A 399 -7.31 9.54 0.48
CA GLY A 399 -6.49 10.61 -0.06
C GLY A 399 -5.16 10.08 -0.62
N ILE A 400 -4.49 10.87 -1.45
CA ILE A 400 -3.18 10.51 -2.04
C ILE A 400 -2.16 11.59 -1.73
N ASN A 401 -1.03 11.17 -1.17
CA ASN A 401 0.16 11.99 -1.00
C ASN A 401 1.18 11.63 -2.09
N LEU A 402 1.38 12.52 -3.06
CA LEU A 402 2.43 12.42 -4.08
C LEU A 402 3.77 12.86 -3.49
N GLU A 403 4.81 12.07 -3.73
CA GLU A 403 6.12 12.26 -3.11
C GLU A 403 7.26 11.99 -4.10
N ASP A 404 8.32 12.80 -4.04
CA ASP A 404 9.58 12.59 -4.75
C ASP A 404 9.42 12.38 -6.28
N ILE A 405 8.49 13.14 -6.90
CA ILE A 405 8.25 13.14 -8.34
C ILE A 405 8.87 14.37 -9.00
N SER A 406 9.67 14.17 -10.04
CA SER A 406 10.42 15.23 -10.69
C SER A 406 9.56 16.27 -11.42
N ALA A 407 9.95 17.54 -11.29
CA ALA A 407 9.40 18.63 -12.08
C ALA A 407 9.88 18.57 -13.54
N PRO A 408 9.05 18.93 -14.53
CA PRO A 408 7.71 19.51 -14.39
C PRO A 408 6.57 18.48 -14.37
N ARG A 409 6.85 17.17 -14.42
CA ARG A 409 5.80 16.14 -14.51
C ARG A 409 4.90 16.12 -13.28
N CYS A 410 5.45 16.34 -12.09
CA CYS A 410 4.68 16.37 -10.86
C CYS A 410 3.50 17.36 -10.89
N PHE A 411 3.65 18.54 -11.53
CA PHE A 411 2.56 19.50 -11.69
C PHE A 411 1.44 18.97 -12.59
N TYR A 412 1.81 18.29 -13.68
CA TYR A 412 0.84 17.68 -14.60
C TYR A 412 0.08 16.54 -13.91
N ILE A 413 0.81 15.64 -13.25
CA ILE A 413 0.25 14.50 -12.53
C ILE A 413 -0.72 14.98 -11.44
N GLU A 414 -0.28 15.92 -10.59
CA GLU A 414 -1.13 16.46 -9.52
C GLU A 414 -2.39 17.13 -10.08
N LYS A 415 -2.26 17.97 -11.11
CA LYS A 415 -3.40 18.66 -11.72
C LYS A 415 -4.42 17.65 -12.26
N ARG A 416 -3.98 16.68 -13.05
CA ARG A 416 -4.83 15.63 -13.63
C ARG A 416 -5.53 14.83 -12.54
N LEU A 417 -4.81 14.41 -11.49
CA LEU A 417 -5.41 13.65 -10.39
C LEU A 417 -6.45 14.45 -9.61
N ARG A 418 -6.21 15.74 -9.36
CA ARG A 418 -7.18 16.63 -8.71
C ARG A 418 -8.45 16.87 -9.55
N GLU A 419 -8.32 16.82 -10.87
CA GLU A 419 -9.44 16.99 -11.81
C GLU A 419 -10.21 15.67 -12.07
N GLU A 420 -9.55 14.52 -11.91
CA GLU A 420 -10.06 13.20 -12.34
C GLU A 420 -10.37 12.22 -11.20
N THR A 421 -10.22 12.61 -9.94
CA THR A 421 -10.54 11.77 -8.76
C THR A 421 -11.41 12.51 -7.75
N ASP A 422 -12.11 11.78 -6.88
CA ASP A 422 -13.02 12.31 -5.85
C ASP A 422 -12.39 12.34 -4.43
N ILE A 423 -11.06 12.31 -4.37
CA ILE A 423 -10.25 12.27 -3.14
C ILE A 423 -9.21 13.40 -3.13
N PRO A 424 -8.81 13.91 -1.94
CA PRO A 424 -7.79 14.94 -1.84
C PRO A 424 -6.44 14.40 -2.32
N ILE A 425 -5.84 15.15 -3.25
CA ILE A 425 -4.47 14.94 -3.73
C ILE A 425 -3.59 16.05 -3.15
N PHE A 426 -2.47 15.65 -2.55
CA PHE A 426 -1.47 16.56 -2.01
C PHE A 426 -0.10 16.11 -2.49
N HIS A 427 0.74 17.04 -2.93
CA HIS A 427 2.14 16.75 -3.19
C HIS A 427 3.00 17.40 -2.11
N ASP A 428 3.64 16.61 -1.26
CA ASP A 428 4.30 17.15 -0.05
C ASP A 428 5.50 18.03 -0.39
N ASP A 429 6.36 17.61 -1.33
CA ASP A 429 7.51 18.43 -1.74
C ASP A 429 7.11 19.80 -2.27
N GLN A 430 5.92 19.91 -2.87
CA GLN A 430 5.34 21.18 -3.31
C GLN A 430 4.71 21.92 -2.13
N HIS A 431 3.57 21.41 -1.67
CA HIS A 431 2.66 22.17 -0.80
C HIS A 431 3.07 22.08 0.66
N GLY A 432 3.62 20.96 1.13
CA GLY A 432 4.14 20.82 2.48
C GLY A 432 5.28 21.81 2.73
N THR A 433 6.25 21.86 1.82
CA THR A 433 7.34 22.84 1.85
C THR A 433 6.79 24.28 1.83
N ALA A 434 5.82 24.56 0.95
CA ALA A 434 5.22 25.90 0.84
C ALA A 434 4.55 26.36 2.14
N VAL A 435 3.79 25.48 2.80
CA VAL A 435 3.09 25.77 4.05
C VAL A 435 4.08 26.11 5.17
N VAL A 436 5.14 25.32 5.35
CA VAL A 436 6.10 25.54 6.45
C VAL A 436 6.98 26.77 6.18
N VAL A 437 7.38 27.01 4.93
CA VAL A 437 8.09 28.24 4.56
C VAL A 437 7.22 29.47 4.80
N LEU A 438 5.94 29.43 4.43
CA LEU A 438 5.02 30.53 4.70
C LEU A 438 4.88 30.78 6.21
N ALA A 439 4.72 29.72 7.02
CA ALA A 439 4.65 29.84 8.47
C ALA A 439 5.90 30.53 9.07
N GLY A 440 7.09 30.12 8.62
CA GLY A 440 8.35 30.74 9.03
C GLY A 440 8.44 32.21 8.61
N ILE A 441 8.03 32.56 7.39
CA ILE A 441 8.02 33.95 6.90
C ILE A 441 7.01 34.79 7.69
N MET A 442 5.84 34.25 8.03
CA MET A 442 4.85 34.93 8.86
C MET A 442 5.41 35.27 10.24
N ASN A 443 6.12 34.34 10.86
CA ASN A 443 6.77 34.54 12.15
C ASN A 443 7.95 35.50 12.08
N ALA A 444 8.75 35.44 11.00
CA ALA A 444 9.80 36.42 10.73
C ALA A 444 9.21 37.84 10.59
N CYS A 445 8.11 37.99 9.85
CA CYS A 445 7.39 39.25 9.69
C CYS A 445 6.85 39.78 11.03
N ARG A 446 6.22 38.91 11.83
CA ARG A 446 5.70 39.23 13.17
C ARG A 446 6.82 39.70 14.09
N LEU A 447 7.97 39.04 14.06
CA LEU A 447 9.15 39.40 14.87
C LEU A 447 9.74 40.76 14.48
N THR A 448 9.78 41.10 13.19
CA THR A 448 10.41 42.35 12.72
C THR A 448 9.44 43.48 12.43
N GLY A 449 8.13 43.28 12.57
CA GLY A 449 7.09 44.23 12.19
C GLY A 449 6.98 44.49 10.67
N LYS A 450 7.53 43.59 9.83
CA LYS A 450 7.39 43.68 8.36
C LYS A 450 6.07 43.07 7.90
N GLN A 451 5.59 43.43 6.72
CA GLN A 451 4.43 42.80 6.09
C GLN A 451 4.85 42.04 4.83
N ILE A 452 4.25 40.87 4.59
CA ILE A 452 4.55 40.03 3.41
C ILE A 452 4.35 40.79 2.10
N SER A 453 3.37 41.69 2.03
CA SER A 453 3.09 42.50 0.84
C SER A 453 4.20 43.47 0.46
N ASP A 454 5.07 43.79 1.42
CA ASP A 454 6.12 44.80 1.30
C ASP A 454 7.51 44.15 1.15
N LEU A 455 7.58 42.81 1.24
CA LEU A 455 8.82 42.06 1.06
C LEU A 455 9.21 41.95 -0.40
N SER A 456 10.51 42.07 -0.65
CA SER A 456 11.15 41.73 -1.91
C SER A 456 11.88 40.38 -1.78
N VAL A 457 11.42 39.36 -2.53
CA VAL A 457 11.84 37.96 -2.32
C VAL A 457 12.64 37.44 -3.52
N VAL A 458 13.70 36.69 -3.24
CA VAL A 458 14.42 35.90 -4.24
C VAL A 458 14.32 34.42 -3.91
N VAL A 459 13.84 33.63 -4.86
CA VAL A 459 13.79 32.17 -4.75
C VAL A 459 14.85 31.58 -5.68
N ASN A 460 15.88 30.98 -5.10
CA ASN A 460 16.90 30.26 -5.86
C ASN A 460 16.46 28.81 -6.02
N GLY A 461 16.01 28.46 -7.22
CA GLY A 461 15.33 27.22 -7.53
C GLY A 461 14.10 27.47 -8.39
N ALA A 462 13.82 26.56 -9.32
CA ALA A 462 12.62 26.59 -10.17
C ALA A 462 12.06 25.18 -10.39
N GLY A 463 12.23 24.32 -9.37
CA GLY A 463 11.63 22.99 -9.26
C GLY A 463 10.29 23.02 -8.51
N ALA A 464 9.76 21.84 -8.19
CA ALA A 464 8.44 21.63 -7.57
C ALA A 464 8.19 22.56 -6.37
N SER A 465 9.03 22.48 -5.33
CA SER A 465 8.92 23.26 -4.10
C SER A 465 9.03 24.77 -4.34
N ALA A 466 9.97 25.22 -5.17
CA ALA A 466 10.19 26.65 -5.42
C ALA A 466 8.99 27.33 -6.09
N ILE A 467 8.37 26.65 -7.06
CA ILE A 467 7.16 27.13 -7.73
C ILE A 467 5.99 27.18 -6.74
N ALA A 468 5.79 26.13 -5.94
CA ALA A 468 4.70 26.05 -4.97
C ALA A 468 4.83 27.09 -3.84
N VAL A 469 6.03 27.24 -3.26
CA VAL A 469 6.36 28.28 -2.27
C VAL A 469 6.05 29.67 -2.83
N THR A 470 6.49 29.95 -4.06
CA THR A 470 6.24 31.25 -4.68
C THR A 470 4.75 31.49 -4.88
N LYS A 471 4.01 30.53 -5.43
CA LYS A 471 2.56 30.65 -5.66
C LYS A 471 1.80 30.87 -4.34
N LEU A 472 2.14 30.14 -3.28
CA LEU A 472 1.47 30.29 -1.98
C LEU A 472 1.79 31.63 -1.30
N LEU A 473 3.04 32.10 -1.38
CA LEU A 473 3.40 33.44 -0.89
C LEU A 473 2.66 34.54 -1.65
N MET A 474 2.54 34.42 -2.97
CA MET A 474 1.78 35.35 -3.79
C MET A 474 0.29 35.32 -3.46
N ALA A 475 -0.29 34.13 -3.25
CA ALA A 475 -1.67 33.97 -2.80
C ALA A 475 -1.90 34.64 -1.43
N ARG A 476 -0.89 34.65 -0.54
CA ARG A 476 -0.93 35.35 0.75
C ARG A 476 -0.72 36.87 0.66
N GLY A 477 -0.30 37.38 -0.51
CA GLY A 477 -0.18 38.81 -0.80
C GLY A 477 1.22 39.29 -1.20
N LEU A 478 2.21 38.42 -1.37
CA LEU A 478 3.54 38.79 -1.88
C LEU A 478 3.44 39.35 -3.30
N LYS A 479 4.07 40.51 -3.54
CA LYS A 479 3.99 41.21 -4.83
C LYS A 479 5.27 41.18 -5.65
N ASP A 480 6.42 41.15 -4.98
CA ASP A 480 7.74 41.29 -5.59
C ASP A 480 8.59 40.03 -5.32
N VAL A 481 8.72 39.20 -6.35
CA VAL A 481 9.45 37.93 -6.28
C VAL A 481 10.20 37.66 -7.58
N ILE A 482 11.42 37.15 -7.45
CA ILE A 482 12.28 36.71 -8.56
C ILE A 482 12.65 35.25 -8.36
N LEU A 483 12.35 34.40 -9.33
CA LEU A 483 12.86 33.02 -9.35
C LEU A 483 14.16 32.94 -10.16
N LEU A 484 15.07 32.07 -9.72
CA LEU A 484 16.24 31.67 -10.49
C LEU A 484 16.21 30.18 -10.78
N ASP A 485 16.66 29.81 -11.97
CA ASP A 485 17.02 28.43 -12.27
C ASP A 485 18.51 28.32 -12.59
N SER A 486 18.96 27.15 -13.04
CA SER A 486 20.37 26.89 -13.33
C SER A 486 21.00 27.81 -14.40
N LYS A 487 20.21 28.59 -15.15
CA LYS A 487 20.73 29.58 -16.11
C LYS A 487 20.44 31.04 -15.72
N GLY A 488 20.12 31.29 -14.45
CA GLY A 488 19.89 32.62 -13.89
C GLY A 488 18.42 32.96 -13.69
N THR A 489 18.13 34.25 -13.58
CA THR A 489 16.77 34.77 -13.35
C THR A 489 15.76 34.29 -14.41
N VAL A 490 14.57 33.92 -13.97
CA VAL A 490 13.41 33.59 -14.82
C VAL A 490 12.66 34.90 -15.13
N TYR A 491 12.38 35.15 -16.41
CA TYR A 491 11.68 36.35 -16.87
C TYR A 491 11.02 36.13 -18.23
N LYS A 492 9.95 36.90 -18.50
CA LYS A 492 9.18 36.82 -19.75
C LYS A 492 10.07 37.03 -20.98
N GLY A 493 10.06 36.06 -21.90
CA GLY A 493 10.84 36.07 -23.14
C GLY A 493 12.23 35.43 -23.05
N ARG A 494 12.62 34.89 -21.88
CA ARG A 494 13.84 34.09 -21.76
C ARG A 494 13.68 32.76 -22.50
N LYS A 495 14.64 32.39 -23.35
CA LYS A 495 14.62 31.12 -24.10
C LYS A 495 14.92 29.91 -23.19
N GLY A 496 14.32 28.76 -23.52
CA GLY A 496 14.60 27.48 -22.87
C GLY A 496 13.96 27.32 -21.49
N LEU A 497 12.86 28.02 -21.23
CA LEU A 497 11.97 27.75 -20.11
C LEU A 497 11.05 26.57 -20.47
N ASN A 498 10.65 25.78 -19.48
CA ASN A 498 9.55 24.82 -19.66
C ASN A 498 8.22 25.55 -19.37
N TRP A 499 7.09 24.90 -19.69
CA TRP A 499 5.76 25.51 -19.59
C TRP A 499 5.47 26.14 -18.21
N ILE A 500 5.82 25.48 -17.11
CA ILE A 500 5.57 26.01 -15.75
C ILE A 500 6.47 27.22 -15.43
N LYS A 501 7.71 27.23 -15.93
CA LYS A 501 8.60 28.40 -15.79
C LYS A 501 8.14 29.57 -16.66
N GLU A 502 7.55 29.29 -17.82
CA GLU A 502 6.92 30.32 -18.66
C GLU A 502 5.73 30.95 -17.94
N GLU A 503 4.86 30.15 -17.32
CA GLU A 503 3.77 30.66 -16.46
C GLU A 503 4.31 31.55 -15.33
N MET A 504 5.35 31.09 -14.62
CA MET A 504 5.94 31.89 -13.54
C MET A 504 6.60 33.17 -14.05
N ALA A 505 7.21 33.15 -15.24
CA ALA A 505 7.83 34.30 -15.87
C ALA A 505 6.83 35.42 -16.23
N GLU A 506 5.55 35.08 -16.38
CA GLU A 506 4.47 36.05 -16.62
C GLU A 506 4.04 36.78 -15.34
N ILE A 507 4.10 36.12 -14.19
CA ILE A 507 3.56 36.66 -12.92
C ILE A 507 4.65 37.12 -11.94
N THR A 508 5.90 36.72 -12.15
CA THR A 508 7.07 37.08 -11.31
C THR A 508 8.07 37.93 -12.09
N ASN A 509 9.05 38.51 -11.38
CA ASN A 509 10.12 39.32 -11.97
C ASN A 509 9.58 40.36 -12.98
N LYS A 510 8.62 41.18 -12.54
CA LYS A 510 7.89 42.15 -13.40
C LYS A 510 8.82 43.15 -14.08
N GLU A 511 9.92 43.48 -13.41
CA GLU A 511 10.97 44.37 -13.92
C GLU A 511 11.92 43.69 -14.93
N LYS A 512 11.78 42.37 -15.12
CA LYS A 512 12.62 41.54 -15.98
C LYS A 512 14.11 41.72 -15.66
N ILE A 513 14.44 41.73 -14.37
CA ILE A 513 15.83 41.71 -13.91
C ILE A 513 16.50 40.48 -14.51
N LYS A 514 17.62 40.72 -15.20
CA LYS A 514 18.42 39.68 -15.86
C LYS A 514 19.74 39.53 -15.13
N GLY A 515 20.14 38.30 -14.86
CA GLY A 515 21.46 38.03 -14.31
C GLY A 515 21.53 36.71 -13.54
N ASP A 516 22.56 36.63 -12.71
CA ASP A 516 22.83 35.53 -11.80
C ASP A 516 22.23 35.80 -10.40
N LEU A 517 22.52 34.88 -9.46
CA LEU A 517 22.04 34.99 -8.09
C LEU A 517 22.55 36.25 -7.39
N ALA A 518 23.82 36.62 -7.58
CA ALA A 518 24.40 37.82 -6.99
C ALA A 518 23.66 39.09 -7.43
N THR A 519 23.27 39.16 -8.70
CA THR A 519 22.47 40.25 -9.24
C THR A 519 21.07 40.29 -8.62
N ALA A 520 20.44 39.12 -8.50
CA ALA A 520 19.04 39.01 -8.07
C ALA A 520 18.84 39.38 -6.59
N VAL A 521 19.74 38.96 -5.69
CA VAL A 521 19.57 39.16 -4.23
C VAL A 521 19.91 40.57 -3.75
N LYS A 522 20.56 41.39 -4.58
CA LYS A 522 20.99 42.73 -4.19
C LYS A 522 19.81 43.59 -3.73
N GLY A 523 19.88 44.09 -2.50
CA GLY A 523 18.87 44.93 -1.86
C GLY A 523 17.56 44.22 -1.50
N ARG A 524 17.50 42.88 -1.57
CA ARG A 524 16.28 42.11 -1.32
C ARG A 524 16.11 41.73 0.14
N ASP A 525 14.87 41.63 0.61
CA ASP A 525 14.54 41.32 2.00
C ASP A 525 14.71 39.85 2.35
N VAL A 526 14.41 38.96 1.41
CA VAL A 526 14.33 37.52 1.66
C VAL A 526 15.02 36.74 0.57
N PHE A 527 15.83 35.76 0.99
CA PHE A 527 16.33 34.69 0.13
C PHE A 527 15.69 33.37 0.55
N ILE A 528 15.17 32.62 -0.42
CA ILE A 528 14.68 31.25 -0.26
C ILE A 528 15.46 30.35 -1.21
N GLY A 529 16.32 29.52 -0.67
CA GLY A 529 17.09 28.51 -1.38
C GLY A 529 16.37 27.17 -1.38
N LEU A 530 16.06 26.68 -2.57
CA LEU A 530 15.48 25.35 -2.86
C LEU A 530 16.25 24.74 -4.04
N SER A 531 17.58 24.72 -3.90
CA SER A 531 18.52 24.52 -4.99
C SER A 531 19.68 23.58 -4.62
N VAL A 532 20.92 24.08 -4.63
CA VAL A 532 22.15 23.29 -4.46
C VAL A 532 23.01 23.87 -3.34
N ALA A 533 23.77 23.00 -2.70
CA ALA A 533 24.68 23.34 -1.61
C ALA A 533 25.63 24.50 -1.97
N GLY A 534 25.81 25.42 -1.03
CA GLY A 534 26.80 26.51 -1.15
C GLY A 534 26.48 27.56 -2.23
N ALA A 535 25.26 27.61 -2.76
CA ALA A 535 24.88 28.58 -3.81
C ALA A 535 24.93 30.03 -3.33
N LEU A 536 24.55 30.31 -2.08
CA LEU A 536 24.55 31.67 -1.52
C LEU A 536 25.88 31.94 -0.81
N LYS A 537 26.56 33.03 -1.19
CA LYS A 537 27.85 33.40 -0.59
C LYS A 537 27.70 34.54 0.44
N PRO A 538 28.58 34.65 1.45
CA PRO A 538 28.53 35.73 2.43
C PRO A 538 28.50 37.14 1.83
N GLU A 539 29.20 37.35 0.71
CA GLU A 539 29.25 38.63 -0.01
C GLU A 539 27.89 38.99 -0.61
N MET A 540 27.14 37.97 -1.04
CA MET A 540 25.78 38.14 -1.54
C MET A 540 24.84 38.54 -0.42
N VAL A 541 24.94 37.91 0.76
CA VAL A 541 24.15 38.28 1.96
C VAL A 541 24.43 39.72 2.38
N LYS A 542 25.70 40.15 2.37
CA LYS A 542 26.09 41.55 2.65
C LYS A 542 25.50 42.56 1.66
N SER A 543 25.12 42.12 0.46
CA SER A 543 24.52 42.97 -0.58
C SER A 543 22.99 43.06 -0.51
N MET A 544 22.36 42.25 0.35
CA MET A 544 20.90 42.23 0.56
C MET A 544 20.43 43.45 1.39
N ALA A 545 19.11 43.55 1.64
CA ALA A 545 18.56 44.56 2.54
C ALA A 545 19.09 44.41 3.98
N GLU A 546 18.88 45.40 4.85
CA GLU A 546 19.28 45.32 6.26
C GLU A 546 18.56 44.15 6.96
N LYS A 547 19.34 43.31 7.67
CA LYS A 547 18.86 42.14 8.42
C LYS A 547 17.93 41.24 7.58
N PRO A 548 18.42 40.70 6.45
CA PRO A 548 17.58 39.92 5.54
C PRO A 548 17.18 38.58 6.18
N PHE A 549 16.10 37.99 5.67
CA PHE A 549 15.67 36.63 6.03
C PHE A 549 16.30 35.63 5.07
N ILE A 550 17.00 34.63 5.59
CA ILE A 550 17.67 33.61 4.80
C ILE A 550 17.07 32.24 5.09
N PHE A 551 16.34 31.68 4.14
CA PHE A 551 15.81 30.32 4.18
C PHE A 551 16.67 29.46 3.26
N ALA A 552 17.71 28.80 3.77
CA ALA A 552 18.63 27.97 2.98
C ALA A 552 18.26 26.48 3.14
N LEU A 553 17.37 25.97 2.28
CA LEU A 553 16.63 24.73 2.51
C LEU A 553 17.15 23.53 1.71
N ALA A 554 18.27 23.66 0.97
CA ALA A 554 18.89 22.52 0.32
C ALA A 554 19.37 21.46 1.34
N ASN A 555 19.16 20.19 0.99
CA ASN A 555 19.57 19.02 1.79
C ASN A 555 20.58 18.15 1.02
N PRO A 556 21.55 17.50 1.70
CA PRO A 556 21.83 17.58 3.14
C PRO A 556 22.64 18.84 3.54
N THR A 557 23.20 19.56 2.58
CA THR A 557 24.01 20.76 2.81
C THR A 557 23.28 21.99 2.27
N PRO A 558 23.04 23.02 3.11
CA PRO A 558 22.27 24.20 2.71
C PRO A 558 23.02 25.10 1.72
N GLU A 559 22.30 26.04 1.11
CA GLU A 559 22.87 27.07 0.23
C GLU A 559 23.91 27.94 0.93
N ILE A 560 23.77 28.15 2.24
CA ILE A 560 24.75 28.79 3.13
C ILE A 560 24.57 28.22 4.54
N MET A 561 25.66 28.02 5.28
CA MET A 561 25.57 27.61 6.68
C MET A 561 25.07 28.77 7.56
N PRO A 562 24.26 28.52 8.61
CA PRO A 562 23.69 29.60 9.42
C PRO A 562 24.71 30.56 10.03
N HIS A 563 25.82 30.05 10.58
CA HIS A 563 26.86 30.91 11.15
C HIS A 563 27.44 31.89 10.12
N LEU A 564 27.70 31.44 8.88
CA LEU A 564 28.20 32.31 7.80
C LEU A 564 27.17 33.36 7.38
N ALA A 565 25.89 33.00 7.34
CA ALA A 565 24.83 33.94 6.99
C ALA A 565 24.66 35.01 8.09
N LEU A 566 24.68 34.61 9.36
CA LEU A 566 24.60 35.52 10.51
C LEU A 566 25.82 36.47 10.57
N GLU A 567 27.03 35.95 10.39
CA GLU A 567 28.26 36.75 10.29
C GLU A 567 28.23 37.75 9.12
N ALA A 568 27.51 37.40 8.04
CA ALA A 568 27.32 38.27 6.89
C ALA A 568 26.18 39.31 7.07
N GLY A 569 25.49 39.30 8.20
CA GLY A 569 24.46 40.28 8.56
C GLY A 569 23.01 39.80 8.41
N ALA A 570 22.77 38.50 8.20
CA ALA A 570 21.41 37.94 8.19
C ALA A 570 20.69 38.22 9.52
N GLY A 571 19.42 38.62 9.44
CA GLY A 571 18.59 38.84 10.64
C GLY A 571 17.99 37.56 11.18
N ILE A 572 17.58 36.66 10.28
CA ILE A 572 16.95 35.37 10.59
C ILE A 572 17.49 34.34 9.61
N VAL A 573 17.81 33.14 10.09
CA VAL A 573 18.23 32.03 9.24
C VAL A 573 17.42 30.78 9.56
N ALA A 574 16.91 30.13 8.52
CA ALA A 574 16.20 28.85 8.58
C ALA A 574 16.81 27.86 7.59
N THR A 575 16.78 26.57 7.93
CA THR A 575 17.36 25.50 7.09
C THR A 575 16.46 24.27 7.07
N GLY A 576 16.74 23.29 6.20
CA GLY A 576 16.07 21.98 6.23
C GLY A 576 16.62 21.00 7.29
N ARG A 577 17.74 21.36 7.93
CA ARG A 577 18.50 20.46 8.82
C ARG A 577 17.93 20.44 10.24
N SER A 578 17.82 19.24 10.82
CA SER A 578 17.29 19.02 12.17
C SER A 578 18.27 19.38 13.30
N ASP A 579 19.57 19.43 13.00
CA ASP A 579 20.61 19.78 13.98
C ASP A 579 20.83 21.30 14.12
N LEU A 580 20.08 22.13 13.38
CA LEU A 580 20.20 23.58 13.34
C LEU A 580 18.90 24.27 13.79
N PRO A 581 18.96 25.52 14.28
CA PRO A 581 17.75 26.31 14.59
C PRO A 581 16.85 26.50 13.38
N ASN A 582 15.55 26.77 13.63
CA ASN A 582 14.54 27.06 12.60
C ASN A 582 14.49 26.02 11.47
N GLN A 583 14.33 24.75 11.83
CA GLN A 583 14.16 23.69 10.84
C GLN A 583 12.82 23.85 10.10
N VAL A 584 12.89 24.04 8.78
CA VAL A 584 11.75 23.90 7.86
C VAL A 584 11.61 22.41 7.52
N ASN A 585 10.62 21.75 8.10
CA ASN A 585 10.35 20.33 7.86
C ASN A 585 8.88 20.12 7.52
N ASN A 586 8.62 19.48 6.39
CA ASN A 586 7.28 19.22 5.88
C ASN A 586 6.44 18.35 6.83
N SER A 587 7.06 17.61 7.75
CA SER A 587 6.37 16.86 8.82
C SER A 587 5.49 17.74 9.72
N LEU A 588 5.72 19.05 9.75
CA LEU A 588 4.87 20.02 10.44
C LEU A 588 3.55 20.30 9.71
N ALA A 589 3.42 19.91 8.44
CA ALA A 589 2.28 20.25 7.60
C ALA A 589 1.45 19.01 7.23
N PHE A 590 2.01 18.05 6.50
CA PHE A 590 1.21 16.99 5.87
C PHE A 590 0.35 16.15 6.84
N PRO A 591 0.79 15.79 8.07
CA PRO A 591 -0.04 14.95 8.94
C PRO A 591 -1.35 15.66 9.32
N GLY A 592 -1.24 16.91 9.77
CA GLY A 592 -2.41 17.71 10.16
C GLY A 592 -3.29 18.09 8.96
N ILE A 593 -2.69 18.42 7.81
CA ILE A 593 -3.44 18.77 6.60
C ILE A 593 -4.31 17.59 6.16
N PHE A 594 -3.73 16.39 6.06
CA PHE A 594 -4.50 15.20 5.68
C PHE A 594 -5.55 14.85 6.71
N ARG A 595 -5.24 14.92 8.02
CA ARG A 595 -6.22 14.63 9.05
C ARG A 595 -7.46 15.53 8.93
N GLY A 596 -7.27 16.84 8.76
CA GLY A 596 -8.37 17.77 8.56
C GLY A 596 -9.12 17.52 7.25
N ALA A 597 -8.39 17.26 6.15
CA ALA A 597 -8.97 16.95 4.86
C ALA A 597 -9.83 15.66 4.86
N LEU A 598 -9.35 14.59 5.51
CA LEU A 598 -10.03 13.30 5.65
C LEU A 598 -11.28 13.43 6.52
N ASP A 599 -11.19 14.10 7.67
CA ASP A 599 -12.33 14.25 8.59
C ASP A 599 -13.43 15.13 8.01
N ALA A 600 -13.08 16.16 7.25
CA ALA A 600 -14.04 16.96 6.48
C ALA A 600 -14.46 16.31 5.15
N ARG A 601 -13.85 15.17 4.78
CA ARG A 601 -14.00 14.46 3.50
C ARG A 601 -13.88 15.39 2.28
N VAL A 602 -12.96 16.35 2.28
CA VAL A 602 -12.84 17.31 1.16
C VAL A 602 -12.41 16.61 -0.13
N ARG A 603 -12.74 17.19 -1.29
CA ARG A 603 -12.26 16.71 -2.60
C ARG A 603 -10.89 17.26 -2.97
N ASN A 604 -10.57 18.44 -2.46
CA ASN A 604 -9.39 19.21 -2.84
C ASN A 604 -8.86 19.96 -1.63
N ILE A 605 -7.53 19.99 -1.48
CA ILE A 605 -6.84 20.83 -0.50
C ILE A 605 -6.52 22.16 -1.18
N THR A 606 -7.24 23.22 -0.82
CA THR A 606 -7.12 24.53 -1.49
C THR A 606 -6.01 25.38 -0.90
N ASP A 607 -5.70 26.49 -1.57
CA ASP A 607 -4.69 27.43 -1.09
C ASP A 607 -5.16 28.13 0.20
N GLU A 608 -6.48 28.35 0.40
CA GLU A 608 -7.01 28.84 1.67
C GLU A 608 -6.77 27.86 2.82
N MET A 609 -6.93 26.55 2.57
CA MET A 609 -6.61 25.52 3.58
C MET A 609 -5.11 25.47 3.88
N LYS A 610 -4.25 25.60 2.86
CA LYS A 610 -2.79 25.64 3.04
C LYS A 610 -2.36 26.88 3.81
N ILE A 611 -2.95 28.04 3.52
CA ILE A 611 -2.70 29.28 4.28
C ILE A 611 -3.16 29.12 5.73
N ALA A 612 -4.34 28.54 5.96
CA ALA A 612 -4.83 28.27 7.31
C ALA A 612 -3.90 27.31 8.09
N ALA A 613 -3.35 26.29 7.41
CA ALA A 613 -2.33 25.41 7.99
C ALA A 613 -1.05 26.18 8.36
N ALA A 614 -0.57 27.07 7.49
CA ALA A 614 0.61 27.89 7.76
C ALA A 614 0.37 28.86 8.94
N GLU A 615 -0.81 29.45 9.01
CA GLU A 615 -1.25 30.30 10.13
C GLU A 615 -1.28 29.54 11.46
N ALA A 616 -1.78 28.30 11.45
CA ALA A 616 -1.79 27.44 12.63
C ALA A 616 -0.38 27.09 13.10
N ILE A 617 0.52 26.71 12.19
CA ILE A 617 1.93 26.41 12.52
C ILE A 617 2.63 27.65 13.07
N ALA A 618 2.44 28.80 12.43
CA ALA A 618 3.03 30.07 12.86
C ALA A 618 2.55 30.46 14.27
N GLY A 619 1.25 30.31 14.54
CA GLY A 619 0.60 30.67 15.80
C GLY A 619 1.01 29.84 17.02
N LEU A 620 1.66 28.69 16.83
CA LEU A 620 2.17 27.87 17.94
C LEU A 620 3.44 28.44 18.59
N VAL A 621 4.12 29.37 17.93
CA VAL A 621 5.21 30.13 18.55
C VAL A 621 4.61 31.38 19.20
N ASP A 622 4.57 31.42 20.52
CA ASP A 622 4.08 32.58 21.28
C ASP A 622 4.95 33.82 21.02
N ASP A 623 4.34 35.02 21.07
CA ASP A 623 5.06 36.29 20.90
C ASP A 623 6.20 36.48 21.91
N LYS A 624 6.06 35.91 23.12
CA LYS A 624 7.09 35.98 24.18
C LYS A 624 8.32 35.11 23.87
N ASP A 625 8.13 34.08 23.07
CA ASP A 625 9.15 33.08 22.74
C ASP A 625 9.78 33.33 21.37
N LEU A 626 9.10 34.09 20.52
CA LEU A 626 9.50 34.46 19.18
C LEU A 626 10.84 35.22 19.20
N ARG A 627 11.85 34.63 18.55
CA ARG A 627 13.21 35.19 18.46
C ARG A 627 13.89 34.71 17.17
N PRO A 628 15.00 35.31 16.73
CA PRO A 628 15.64 34.97 15.46
C PRO A 628 15.96 33.48 15.29
N GLU A 629 16.26 32.77 16.38
CA GLU A 629 16.58 31.33 16.39
C GLU A 629 15.35 30.42 16.60
N TRP A 630 14.15 30.99 16.79
CA TRP A 630 12.92 30.23 16.99
C TRP A 630 11.71 30.93 16.37
N ILE A 631 11.54 30.73 15.06
CA ILE A 631 10.39 31.20 14.27
C ILE A 631 9.49 30.05 13.77
N ILE A 632 9.88 28.80 13.98
CA ILE A 632 9.12 27.61 13.57
C ILE A 632 9.13 26.61 14.74
N PRO A 633 8.00 25.94 15.04
CA PRO A 633 7.97 24.84 16.01
C PRO A 633 8.97 23.73 15.65
N LYS A 634 9.41 22.95 16.64
CA LYS A 634 10.30 21.81 16.37
C LYS A 634 9.54 20.72 15.61
N GLY A 635 10.22 19.95 14.75
CA GLY A 635 9.61 18.83 14.03
C GLY A 635 9.02 17.72 14.92
N THR A 636 9.39 17.70 16.20
CA THR A 636 8.86 16.79 17.24
C THR A 636 7.78 17.43 18.12
N ASP A 637 7.28 18.61 17.77
CA ASP A 637 6.19 19.26 18.48
C ASP A 637 4.84 18.63 18.12
N PHE A 638 4.36 17.78 19.02
CA PHE A 638 3.11 17.03 18.88
C PHE A 638 1.85 17.91 18.90
N SER A 639 1.95 19.19 19.27
CA SER A 639 0.81 20.13 19.21
C SER A 639 0.51 20.62 17.79
N VAL A 640 1.43 20.43 16.84
CA VAL A 640 1.33 20.96 15.48
C VAL A 640 0.22 20.29 14.68
N ALA A 641 0.22 18.96 14.60
CA ALA A 641 -0.78 18.22 13.84
C ALA A 641 -2.23 18.50 14.28
N PRO A 642 -2.59 18.52 15.59
CA PRO A 642 -3.95 18.86 16.01
C PRO A 642 -4.34 20.30 15.65
N ALA A 643 -3.43 21.27 15.80
CA ALA A 643 -3.69 22.67 15.45
C ALA A 643 -3.91 22.85 13.93
N VAL A 644 -3.09 22.20 13.11
CA VAL A 644 -3.23 22.22 11.65
C VAL A 644 -4.51 21.52 11.20
N ALA A 645 -4.84 20.36 11.77
CA ALA A 645 -6.06 19.63 11.45
C ALA A 645 -7.31 20.45 11.77
N GLU A 646 -7.32 21.15 12.91
CA GLU A 646 -8.38 22.08 13.28
C GLU A 646 -8.53 23.21 12.24
N ALA A 647 -7.43 23.89 11.90
CA ALA A 647 -7.45 25.03 10.98
C ALA A 647 -7.89 24.63 9.57
N VAL A 648 -7.41 23.49 9.07
CA VAL A 648 -7.80 22.96 7.75
C VAL A 648 -9.27 22.56 7.74
N THR A 649 -9.75 21.86 8.78
CA THR A 649 -11.17 21.48 8.88
C THR A 649 -12.07 22.71 8.97
N ARG A 650 -11.68 23.69 9.81
CA ARG A 650 -12.39 24.96 9.95
C ARG A 650 -12.50 25.68 8.61
N LYS A 651 -11.39 25.78 7.88
CA LYS A 651 -11.40 26.41 6.56
C LYS A 651 -12.26 25.65 5.56
N ALA A 652 -12.26 24.31 5.59
CA ALA A 652 -13.12 23.49 4.75
C ALA A 652 -14.61 23.71 5.02
N VAL A 653 -15.00 23.91 6.28
CA VAL A 653 -16.38 24.24 6.66
C VAL A 653 -16.74 25.65 6.19
N GLU A 654 -15.88 26.64 6.45
CA GLU A 654 -16.11 28.04 6.07
C GLU A 654 -16.26 28.23 4.55
N THR A 655 -15.48 27.51 3.74
CA THR A 655 -15.55 27.59 2.28
C THR A 655 -16.58 26.66 1.64
N GLY A 656 -17.33 25.90 2.45
CA GLY A 656 -18.36 24.97 1.96
C GLY A 656 -17.79 23.73 1.24
N MET A 657 -16.53 23.38 1.49
CA MET A 657 -15.85 22.23 0.88
C MET A 657 -15.98 20.94 1.70
N ALA A 658 -16.32 21.04 2.99
CA ALA A 658 -16.60 19.88 3.83
C ALA A 658 -17.85 19.15 3.28
N ARG A 659 -17.74 17.83 3.08
CA ARG A 659 -18.84 16.99 2.56
C ARG A 659 -19.66 16.32 3.66
N VAL A 660 -19.26 16.48 4.91
CA VAL A 660 -19.94 15.94 6.09
C VAL A 660 -19.97 17.00 7.19
N PRO A 661 -20.99 17.00 8.06
CA PRO A 661 -20.96 17.80 9.28
C PRO A 661 -19.76 17.39 10.13
N VAL A 662 -18.89 18.36 10.43
CA VAL A 662 -17.68 18.12 11.21
C VAL A 662 -17.41 19.34 12.10
N ASP A 663 -17.09 19.09 13.37
CA ASP A 663 -16.62 20.12 14.29
C ASP A 663 -15.09 20.16 14.28
N PRO A 664 -14.46 21.27 13.86
CA PRO A 664 -13.01 21.42 13.87
C PRO A 664 -12.37 21.17 15.25
N ALA A 665 -13.01 21.59 16.33
CA ALA A 665 -12.46 21.42 17.68
C ALA A 665 -12.45 19.93 18.08
N ALA A 666 -13.51 19.19 17.73
CA ALA A 666 -13.57 17.74 17.94
C ALA A 666 -12.52 16.98 17.11
N VAL A 667 -12.17 17.45 15.91
CA VAL A 667 -11.06 16.90 15.12
C VAL A 667 -9.74 17.05 15.88
N ALA A 668 -9.45 18.27 16.34
CA ALA A 668 -8.23 18.56 17.10
C ALA A 668 -8.12 17.68 18.34
N GLU A 669 -9.21 17.53 19.08
CA GLU A 669 -9.25 16.75 20.32
C GLU A 669 -9.00 15.26 20.07
N ARG A 670 -9.58 14.67 19.02
CA ARG A 670 -9.28 13.28 18.64
C ARG A 670 -7.80 13.08 18.34
N VAL A 671 -7.17 14.03 17.66
CA VAL A 671 -5.74 13.96 17.34
C VAL A 671 -4.90 14.08 18.60
N ARG A 672 -5.23 15.01 19.51
CA ARG A 672 -4.53 15.13 20.80
C ARG A 672 -4.63 13.83 21.59
N ARG A 673 -5.84 13.25 21.70
CA ARG A 673 -6.04 11.98 22.39
C ARG A 673 -5.20 10.86 21.78
N PHE A 674 -5.20 10.73 20.45
CA PHE A 674 -4.38 9.75 19.76
C PHE A 674 -2.88 9.94 20.07
N VAL A 675 -2.38 11.18 19.99
CA VAL A 675 -0.94 11.46 20.13
C VAL A 675 -0.45 11.39 21.58
N TYR A 676 -1.28 11.74 22.57
CA TYR A 676 -0.88 11.84 23.97
C TYR A 676 -1.40 10.72 24.87
N GLU A 677 -2.52 10.07 24.54
CA GLU A 677 -3.21 9.10 25.42
C GLU A 677 -3.27 7.68 24.85
N GLU A 678 -3.32 7.50 23.53
CA GLU A 678 -3.53 6.19 22.88
C GLU A 678 -2.23 5.57 22.30
N ARG A 679 -1.06 5.96 22.81
CA ARG A 679 0.26 5.49 22.33
C ARG A 679 0.76 4.17 22.95
N ASP A 680 0.02 3.61 23.90
CA ASP A 680 0.39 2.37 24.61
C ASP A 680 -0.05 1.10 23.88
#